data_AF-A0A1V6ID55-F1
#
_entry.id   AF-A0A1V6ID55-F1
#
_cell.length_a   1.000
_cell.length_b   1.000
_cell.length_c   1.000
_cell.angle_alpha   90.00
_cell.angle_beta   90.00
_cell.angle_gamma   90.00
#
_symmetry.space_group_name_H-M   'P 1'
#
loop_
_entity.id
_entity.type
_entity.pdbx_description
1 polymer ?
#
loop_
_entity_poly.entity_id
_entity_poly.type
_entity_poly.pdbx_seq_one_letter_code
_entity_poly.pdbx_strand_id
1 'polypeptide(L)'
;MKNDIILCGDVYAGLSFLKDDSISVAITSPPYWQQRDYNFDEQIGQENTPNEYIGRLIKIFNILKTKLKDDGVFFLNVGDKYLNKYGKSHLLQIPYRLAYHMVNDGWYLQDIIIWYKTNHMPSSVTDRFTNTYEPVFVFAKNKNNIYKNSQGTIFEIALQQTKWKHTAVYPEKLVLELLNKVNIKDDDIILDPFAGTGTTAAVVKSIRNNLFSKNIYSISIEKGEEFVNIIKERTQIEKIIKIKEIDYQWERVTDIDLNENIETKVLLNDKYGEVFIAENSTEFLSIIKGLYNKDFKSYHREDAVHFLGVKFFNLDCLYFIHNINDYGYVLRNMIIVSNDNNWYPVFMIVNDSTRVQYRFCLDRLRVEPKTVIDKNWSNQNFIGTKVINNLDKHANEGYIIDIIEKYSDNFPKLVMVNYNNNIFIEPVLHLYEDDFLMEGLLFFCPHCKSKINDFYDPIEDNYCPHCKQKLYDKLENFPIIKEPNDILELFEILDQNKNINFDVNTKIIKKPTNKTNSKFNTLPKINWGASPGARKLMMGEYFSKNRLYKVSQPLVAQYLTLLRIEKNMTINDVINYFPSNYKHTVGHWFRKDFGGSIPIPQDIIILKNILDDSIGLLNLLEKTALKYQTVKTSNKGKNPGDFISLKNEYKIKKYFEDFLFK
;
A
#
# COMPACT_ATOMS: atom_id res chain seq x y z
N MET A 1 31.45 27.70 17.45
CA MET A 1 31.43 26.29 17.89
C MET A 1 32.03 25.47 16.76
N LYS A 2 33.33 25.15 16.81
CA LYS A 2 34.04 24.43 15.72
C LYS A 2 34.38 22.98 16.10
N ASN A 3 33.41 22.30 16.71
CA ASN A 3 33.52 20.91 17.14
C ASN A 3 32.23 20.20 16.77
N ASP A 4 32.29 18.88 16.59
CA ASP A 4 31.07 18.08 16.58
C ASP A 4 30.45 18.04 17.98
N ILE A 5 29.12 18.14 18.04
CA ILE A 5 28.38 18.22 19.30
C ILE A 5 27.12 17.36 19.23
N ILE A 6 26.84 16.64 20.31
CA ILE A 6 25.52 16.03 20.55
C ILE A 6 24.84 16.82 21.67
N LEU A 7 23.66 17.37 21.37
CA LEU A 7 22.76 17.97 22.36
C LEU A 7 21.73 16.92 22.76
N CYS A 8 21.81 16.46 24.01
CA CYS A 8 20.87 15.50 24.58
C CYS A 8 19.71 16.26 25.25
N GLY A 9 18.55 16.28 24.61
CA GLY A 9 17.36 16.98 25.09
C GLY A 9 16.31 17.19 24.01
N ASP A 10 15.18 17.81 24.39
CA ASP A 10 14.10 18.17 23.46
C ASP A 10 14.59 19.11 22.34
N VAL A 11 14.01 18.96 21.15
CA VAL A 11 14.38 19.71 19.95
C VAL A 11 14.23 21.22 20.14
N TYR A 12 13.19 21.68 20.82
CA TYR A 12 12.95 23.11 21.05
C TYR A 12 14.05 23.70 21.93
N ALA A 13 14.36 23.03 23.03
CA ALA A 13 15.40 23.44 23.96
C ALA A 13 16.79 23.38 23.31
N GLY A 14 17.06 22.30 22.55
CA GLY A 14 18.30 22.13 21.81
C GLY A 14 18.51 23.23 20.77
N LEU A 15 17.49 23.58 19.98
CA LEU A 15 17.57 24.70 19.03
C LEU A 15 17.75 26.03 19.75
N SER A 16 17.04 26.26 20.86
CA SER A 16 17.13 27.49 21.66
C SER A 16 18.53 27.70 22.27
N PHE A 17 19.26 26.62 22.54
CA PHE A 17 20.65 26.68 23.01
C PHE A 17 21.65 27.13 21.93
N LEU A 18 21.29 27.00 20.65
CA LEU A 18 22.15 27.40 19.54
C LEU A 18 22.14 28.92 19.33
N LYS A 19 23.30 29.45 18.93
CA LYS A 19 23.42 30.84 18.49
C LYS A 19 22.65 31.05 17.18
N ASP A 20 21.97 32.18 17.05
CA ASP A 20 21.39 32.59 15.77
C ASP A 20 22.46 32.75 14.67
N ASP A 21 22.04 32.60 13.42
CA ASP A 21 22.88 32.74 12.23
C ASP A 21 24.18 31.92 12.27
N SER A 22 24.13 30.71 12.83
CA SER A 22 25.31 29.86 13.03
C SER A 22 25.33 28.58 12.19
N ILE A 23 24.18 28.16 11.68
CA ILE A 23 24.00 26.89 10.97
C ILE A 23 23.99 27.12 9.46
N SER A 24 24.84 26.42 8.72
CA SER A 24 24.92 26.55 7.26
C SER A 24 23.88 25.67 6.57
N VAL A 25 23.72 24.43 7.04
CA VAL A 25 22.77 23.47 6.48
C VAL A 25 22.07 22.75 7.61
N ALA A 26 20.76 22.58 7.51
CA ALA A 26 20.02 21.64 8.34
C ALA A 26 19.50 20.48 7.47
N ILE A 27 19.62 19.24 7.94
CA ILE A 27 19.09 18.05 7.26
C ILE A 27 18.36 17.23 8.31
N THR A 28 17.08 16.94 8.10
CA THR A 28 16.32 16.20 9.10
C THR A 28 15.13 15.43 8.56
N SER A 29 14.63 14.53 9.40
CA SER A 29 13.37 13.81 9.23
C SER A 29 12.67 13.76 10.58
N PRO A 30 11.68 14.63 10.87
CA PRO A 30 10.98 14.60 12.14
C PRO A 30 10.20 13.28 12.29
N PRO A 31 9.77 12.92 13.52
CA PRO A 31 8.82 11.83 13.72
C PRO A 31 7.57 12.05 12.87
N TYR A 32 7.17 11.06 12.06
CA TYR A 32 5.97 11.17 11.22
C TYR A 32 4.70 10.98 12.05
N TRP A 33 3.64 11.71 11.69
CA TRP A 33 2.38 11.72 12.44
C TRP A 33 1.78 10.33 12.65
N GLN A 34 1.61 9.96 13.92
CA GLN A 34 1.10 8.68 14.42
C GLN A 34 1.79 7.44 13.79
N GLN A 35 3.05 7.56 13.37
CA GLN A 35 3.77 6.46 12.70
C GLN A 35 4.50 5.55 13.69
N ARG A 36 5.10 6.14 14.73
CA ARG A 36 5.83 5.44 15.78
C ARG A 36 5.67 6.16 17.11
N ASP A 37 5.48 5.38 18.16
CA ASP A 37 5.58 5.81 19.54
C ASP A 37 6.97 5.40 20.07
N TYR A 38 7.74 6.40 20.51
CA TYR A 38 9.06 6.26 21.12
C TYR A 38 8.99 6.31 22.65
N ASN A 39 7.78 6.28 23.23
CA ASN A 39 7.50 6.30 24.67
C ASN A 39 8.06 7.53 25.39
N PHE A 40 7.93 8.69 24.75
CA PHE A 40 8.22 9.98 25.39
C PHE A 40 6.93 10.74 25.61
N ASP A 41 6.78 11.33 26.80
CA ASP A 41 5.69 12.26 27.05
C ASP A 41 5.80 13.45 26.09
N GLU A 42 4.63 13.87 25.58
CA GLU A 42 4.49 14.95 24.60
C GLU A 42 5.33 14.77 23.33
N GLN A 43 5.61 13.55 22.90
CA GLN A 43 6.35 13.31 21.66
C GLN A 43 5.72 14.00 20.45
N ILE A 44 6.54 14.68 19.63
CA ILE A 44 6.11 15.14 18.30
C ILE A 44 5.73 13.93 17.45
N GLY A 45 4.62 14.04 16.72
CA GLY A 45 4.06 12.97 15.91
C GLY A 45 3.05 12.10 16.65
N GLN A 46 2.60 12.47 17.85
CA GLN A 46 1.50 11.81 18.56
C GLN A 46 0.27 12.72 18.76
N GLU A 47 0.21 13.83 18.04
CA GLU A 47 -0.89 14.78 18.08
C GLU A 47 -2.21 14.14 17.59
N ASN A 48 -3.35 14.67 18.06
CA ASN A 48 -4.66 14.09 17.77
C ASN A 48 -5.06 14.31 16.31
N THR A 49 -4.63 15.42 15.72
CA THR A 49 -4.96 15.79 14.34
C THR A 49 -3.69 16.10 13.52
N PRO A 50 -3.73 15.92 12.19
CA PRO A 50 -2.65 16.36 11.31
C PRO A 50 -2.34 17.87 11.43
N ASN A 51 -3.36 18.70 11.66
CA ASN A 51 -3.24 20.15 11.80
C ASN A 51 -2.47 20.55 13.06
N GLU A 52 -2.67 19.83 14.15
CA GLU A 52 -1.89 20.00 15.38
C GLU A 52 -0.42 19.64 15.15
N TYR A 53 -0.16 18.50 14.54
CA TYR A 53 1.19 18.06 14.18
C TYR A 53 1.93 19.07 13.29
N ILE A 54 1.27 19.55 12.23
CA ILE A 54 1.82 20.56 11.33
C ILE A 54 2.13 21.85 12.09
N GLY A 55 1.20 22.33 12.92
CA GLY A 55 1.38 23.53 13.74
C GLY A 55 2.57 23.44 14.70
N ARG A 56 2.74 22.28 15.32
CA ARG A 56 3.88 22.03 16.20
C ARG A 56 5.22 22.01 15.46
N LEU A 57 5.28 21.38 14.27
CA LEU A 57 6.48 21.40 13.44
C LEU A 57 6.82 22.80 12.95
N ILE A 58 5.83 23.61 12.57
CA ILE A 58 6.05 25.01 12.20
C ILE A 58 6.71 25.77 13.35
N LYS A 59 6.23 25.59 14.59
CA LYS A 59 6.85 26.23 15.76
C LYS A 59 8.33 25.86 15.90
N ILE A 60 8.67 24.58 15.76
CA ILE A 60 10.07 24.10 15.81
C ILE A 60 10.89 24.71 14.67
N PHE A 61 10.37 24.66 13.44
CA PHE A 61 11.11 25.15 12.29
C PHE A 61 11.25 26.66 12.28
N ASN A 62 10.33 27.43 12.84
CA ASN A 62 10.51 28.87 13.01
C ASN A 62 11.71 29.22 13.87
N ILE A 63 12.01 28.43 14.90
CA ILE A 63 13.25 28.60 15.68
C ILE A 63 14.45 28.16 14.85
N LEU A 64 14.38 27.01 14.17
CA LEU A 64 15.46 26.58 13.27
C LEU A 64 15.82 27.67 12.25
N LYS A 65 14.83 28.38 11.71
CA LYS A 65 15.01 29.47 10.75
C LYS A 65 15.90 30.59 11.31
N THR A 66 15.83 30.90 12.61
CA THR A 66 16.70 31.91 13.25
C THR A 66 18.12 31.40 13.44
N LYS A 67 18.31 30.08 13.52
CA LYS A 67 19.62 29.44 13.69
C LYS A 67 20.38 29.31 12.37
N LEU A 68 19.67 29.23 11.25
CA LEU A 68 20.27 29.25 9.93
C LEU A 68 20.95 30.59 9.65
N LYS A 69 22.15 30.52 9.07
CA LYS A 69 22.80 31.66 8.41
C LYS A 69 21.87 32.25 7.36
N ASP A 70 22.11 33.50 6.99
CA ASP A 70 21.34 34.17 5.94
C ASP A 70 21.31 33.40 4.62
N ASP A 71 22.43 32.80 4.22
CA ASP A 71 22.53 31.96 3.02
C ASP A 71 22.23 30.47 3.26
N GLY A 72 21.75 30.10 4.46
CA GLY A 72 21.58 28.73 4.90
C GLY A 72 20.40 27.99 4.26
N VAL A 73 20.53 26.66 4.19
CA VAL A 73 19.56 25.76 3.53
C VAL A 73 19.06 24.69 4.50
N PHE A 74 17.78 24.38 4.44
CA PHE A 74 17.13 23.34 5.25
C PHE A 74 16.50 22.27 4.36
N PHE A 75 17.01 21.04 4.46
CA PHE A 75 16.45 19.86 3.84
C PHE A 75 15.52 19.13 4.82
N LEU A 76 14.24 19.05 4.48
CA LEU A 76 13.21 18.41 5.29
C LEU A 76 12.64 17.20 4.56
N ASN A 77 12.94 15.99 5.06
CA ASN A 77 12.28 14.76 4.61
C ASN A 77 11.08 14.48 5.51
N VAL A 78 9.87 14.42 4.94
CA VAL A 78 8.69 14.01 5.70
C VAL A 78 7.77 13.15 4.83
N GLY A 79 7.43 11.97 5.35
CA GLY A 79 6.57 11.01 4.66
C GLY A 79 5.11 11.34 4.88
N ASP A 80 4.28 11.01 3.88
CA ASP A 80 2.84 11.15 4.00
C ASP A 80 2.20 9.94 4.69
N LYS A 81 0.94 10.10 5.09
CA LYS A 81 0.18 9.07 5.77
C LYS A 81 -1.19 8.90 5.16
N TYR A 82 -1.64 7.65 5.16
CA TYR A 82 -3.01 7.31 4.88
C TYR A 82 -3.81 7.23 6.18
N LEU A 83 -4.93 7.95 6.24
CA LEU A 83 -5.88 7.82 7.33
C LEU A 83 -6.85 6.70 7.01
N ASN A 84 -6.94 5.71 7.90
CA ASN A 84 -7.84 4.58 7.75
C ASN A 84 -9.10 4.83 8.60
N LYS A 85 -10.24 5.12 7.96
CA LYS A 85 -11.54 5.29 8.62
C LYS A 85 -12.50 4.29 8.00
N TYR A 86 -12.94 3.28 8.78
CA TYR A 86 -13.91 2.23 8.41
C TYR A 86 -14.12 2.04 6.90
N GLY A 87 -13.10 1.55 6.19
CA GLY A 87 -13.09 1.52 4.72
C GLY A 87 -11.93 2.32 4.11
N LYS A 88 -12.17 2.89 2.93
CA LYS A 88 -11.19 3.46 1.99
C LYS A 88 -10.22 4.43 2.68
N SER A 89 -8.94 4.04 2.81
CA SER A 89 -7.92 4.96 3.30
C SER A 89 -7.61 6.07 2.28
N HIS A 90 -7.50 7.32 2.74
CA HIS A 90 -7.16 8.48 1.91
C HIS A 90 -5.81 9.06 2.31
N LEU A 91 -5.09 9.58 1.32
CA LEU A 91 -3.79 10.22 1.47
C LEU A 91 -3.98 11.65 2.00
N LEU A 92 -3.26 12.01 3.06
CA LEU A 92 -3.50 13.25 3.81
C LEU A 92 -2.77 14.48 3.28
N GLN A 93 -1.80 14.32 2.37
CA GLN A 93 -0.94 15.39 1.87
C GLN A 93 -0.21 16.17 2.98
N ILE A 94 0.09 15.52 4.12
CA ILE A 94 0.78 16.16 5.26
C ILE A 94 2.08 16.88 4.84
N PRO A 95 2.96 16.28 4.02
CA PRO A 95 4.20 16.93 3.62
C PRO A 95 3.98 18.26 2.89
N TYR A 96 3.00 18.30 1.99
CA TYR A 96 2.72 19.47 1.16
C TYR A 96 1.93 20.54 1.91
N ARG A 97 1.05 20.14 2.84
CA ARG A 97 0.39 21.04 3.78
C ARG A 97 1.39 21.72 4.72
N LEU A 98 2.33 20.95 5.27
CA LEU A 98 3.43 21.52 6.06
C LEU A 98 4.24 22.52 5.24
N ALA A 99 4.64 22.16 4.02
CA ALA A 99 5.41 23.05 3.16
C ALA A 99 4.65 24.35 2.82
N TYR A 100 3.35 24.26 2.53
CA TYR A 100 2.49 25.42 2.28
C TYR A 100 2.47 26.40 3.45
N HIS A 101 2.22 25.89 4.66
CA HIS A 101 2.20 26.72 5.86
C HIS A 101 3.58 27.28 6.21
N MET A 102 4.66 26.53 6.00
CA MET A 102 6.02 27.05 6.19
C MET A 102 6.33 28.21 5.24
N VAL A 103 5.92 28.12 3.97
CA VAL A 103 6.09 29.22 3.00
C VAL A 103 5.30 30.45 3.43
N ASN A 104 4.07 30.27 3.93
CA ASN A 104 3.27 31.37 4.48
C ASN A 104 3.90 31.99 5.74
N ASP A 105 4.69 31.22 6.50
CA ASP A 105 5.54 31.71 7.61
C ASP A 105 6.90 32.27 7.15
N GLY A 106 6.98 32.62 5.86
CA GLY A 106 8.09 33.34 5.25
C GLY A 106 9.31 32.48 4.93
N TRP A 107 9.20 31.15 4.93
CA TRP A 107 10.24 30.31 4.36
C TRP A 107 10.25 30.41 2.84
N TYR A 108 11.43 30.30 2.23
CA TYR A 108 11.55 30.18 0.78
C TYR A 108 11.72 28.72 0.40
N LEU A 109 10.71 28.12 -0.24
CA LEU A 109 10.83 26.80 -0.85
C LEU A 109 11.60 26.92 -2.17
N GLN A 110 12.82 26.38 -2.20
CA GLN A 110 13.72 26.40 -3.35
C GLN A 110 13.43 25.26 -4.32
N ASP A 111 13.13 24.08 -3.78
CA ASP A 111 12.96 22.85 -4.58
C ASP A 111 12.23 21.77 -3.78
N ILE A 112 11.72 20.77 -4.49
CA ILE A 112 11.17 19.52 -3.94
C ILE A 112 11.88 18.35 -4.62
N ILE A 113 12.79 17.73 -3.89
CA ILE A 113 13.54 16.57 -4.35
C ILE A 113 12.69 15.32 -4.09
N ILE A 114 12.61 14.42 -5.07
CA ILE A 114 11.96 13.12 -4.93
C ILE A 114 13.01 12.05 -4.64
N TRP A 115 13.00 11.51 -3.42
CA TRP A 115 13.76 10.32 -3.10
C TRP A 115 12.96 9.07 -3.52
N TYR A 116 13.37 8.43 -4.62
CA TYR A 116 12.81 7.17 -5.09
C TYR A 116 13.53 5.96 -4.49
N LYS A 117 12.77 5.10 -3.80
CA LYS A 117 13.24 3.90 -3.07
C LYS A 117 13.26 2.69 -4.01
N THR A 118 14.41 2.42 -4.62
CA THR A 118 14.61 1.33 -5.61
C THR A 118 14.40 -0.10 -5.04
N ASN A 119 14.44 -0.26 -3.72
CA ASN A 119 14.20 -1.52 -2.99
C ASN A 119 13.04 -1.42 -2.00
N HIS A 120 12.00 -0.64 -2.33
CA HIS A 120 10.81 -0.49 -1.48
C HIS A 120 10.17 -1.84 -1.11
N MET A 121 9.53 -1.87 0.05
CA MET A 121 8.80 -3.03 0.53
C MET A 121 7.53 -3.25 -0.31
N PRO A 122 7.24 -4.48 -0.76
CA PRO A 122 5.99 -4.78 -1.44
C PRO A 122 4.79 -4.48 -0.53
N SER A 123 3.75 -3.88 -1.10
CA SER A 123 2.45 -3.66 -0.44
C SER A 123 1.47 -4.77 -0.83
N SER A 124 0.66 -5.22 0.13
CA SER A 124 -0.46 -6.16 -0.13
C SER A 124 -1.76 -5.45 -0.52
N VAL A 125 -1.75 -4.11 -0.57
CA VAL A 125 -2.94 -3.32 -0.88
C VAL A 125 -3.28 -3.45 -2.37
N THR A 126 -4.56 -3.70 -2.69
CA THR A 126 -5.02 -4.04 -4.05
C THR A 126 -5.77 -2.93 -4.77
N ASP A 127 -5.93 -1.77 -4.14
CA ASP A 127 -6.79 -0.68 -4.59
C ASP A 127 -6.06 0.68 -4.66
N ARG A 128 -4.72 0.64 -4.77
CA ARG A 128 -3.82 1.80 -4.93
C ARG A 128 -2.41 1.37 -5.33
N PHE A 129 -1.57 2.32 -5.73
CA PHE A 129 -0.15 2.11 -6.00
C PHE A 129 0.65 1.89 -4.70
N THR A 130 1.77 1.16 -4.81
CA THR A 130 2.70 0.99 -3.69
C THR A 130 3.46 2.29 -3.42
N ASN A 131 3.66 2.65 -2.16
CA ASN A 131 4.44 3.83 -1.79
C ASN A 131 5.94 3.58 -1.99
N THR A 132 6.53 4.25 -2.96
CA THR A 132 7.90 4.02 -3.43
C THR A 132 8.79 5.25 -3.42
N TYR A 133 8.26 6.45 -3.16
CA TYR A 133 9.07 7.65 -2.97
C TYR A 133 8.80 8.35 -1.63
N GLU A 134 9.63 9.33 -1.29
CA GLU A 134 9.41 10.35 -0.26
C GLU A 134 9.90 11.72 -0.78
N PRO A 135 9.18 12.82 -0.48
CA PRO A 135 9.65 14.16 -0.82
C PRO A 135 10.66 14.68 0.22
N VAL A 136 11.71 15.34 -0.28
CA VAL A 136 12.64 16.15 0.51
C VAL A 136 12.49 17.61 0.08
N PHE A 137 11.90 18.42 0.94
CA PHE A 137 11.74 19.85 0.69
C PHE A 137 13.05 20.59 0.94
N VAL A 138 13.37 21.54 0.08
CA VAL A 138 14.54 22.41 0.20
C VAL A 138 14.06 23.80 0.56
N PHE A 139 14.18 24.18 1.83
CA PHE A 139 13.85 25.50 2.33
C PHE A 139 15.09 26.37 2.51
N ALA A 140 14.92 27.69 2.48
CA ALA A 140 15.95 28.67 2.79
C ALA A 140 15.37 29.88 3.52
N LYS A 141 16.24 30.63 4.20
CA LYS A 141 15.86 31.89 4.88
C LYS A 141 15.56 33.01 3.88
N ASN A 142 16.24 33.02 2.73
CA ASN A 142 15.99 33.94 1.63
C ASN A 142 16.37 33.33 0.26
N LYS A 143 16.13 34.07 -0.83
CA LYS A 143 16.41 33.63 -2.22
C LYS A 143 17.89 33.49 -2.54
N ASN A 144 18.76 34.25 -1.87
CA ASN A 144 20.20 34.23 -2.10
C ASN A 144 20.86 33.27 -1.10
N ASN A 145 20.92 32.00 -1.46
CA ASN A 145 21.40 30.94 -0.58
C ASN A 145 22.41 30.02 -1.27
N ILE A 146 22.97 29.08 -0.52
CA ILE A 146 24.00 28.16 -1.00
C ILE A 146 23.49 26.97 -1.83
N TYR A 147 22.18 26.87 -2.13
CA TYR A 147 21.61 25.77 -2.91
C TYR A 147 21.99 25.83 -4.40
N LYS A 148 22.29 24.66 -4.98
CA LYS A 148 22.64 24.47 -6.40
C LYS A 148 21.45 23.90 -7.16
N ASN A 149 20.66 24.78 -7.77
CA ASN A 149 19.45 24.41 -8.52
C ASN A 149 19.71 23.79 -9.92
N SER A 150 20.96 23.62 -10.34
CA SER A 150 21.32 23.13 -11.69
C SER A 150 21.36 21.60 -11.84
N GLN A 151 21.12 20.85 -10.76
CA GLN A 151 21.18 19.39 -10.75
C GLN A 151 19.75 18.79 -10.67
N GLY A 152 19.52 17.61 -11.23
CA GLY A 152 18.19 16.96 -11.26
C GLY A 152 17.56 16.76 -9.87
N THR A 153 16.23 16.68 -9.82
CA THR A 153 15.45 16.67 -8.56
C THR A 153 14.97 15.28 -8.16
N ILE A 154 15.42 14.23 -8.86
CA ILE A 154 15.08 12.83 -8.56
C ILE A 154 16.33 12.08 -8.08
N PHE A 155 16.27 11.53 -6.87
CA PHE A 155 17.32 10.72 -6.27
C PHE A 155 16.90 9.27 -6.16
N GLU A 156 17.48 8.41 -6.99
CA GLU A 156 17.26 6.96 -6.95
C GLU A 156 18.20 6.30 -5.92
N ILE A 157 17.71 6.12 -4.69
CA ILE A 157 18.51 5.65 -3.56
C ILE A 157 17.77 4.52 -2.83
N ALA A 158 18.44 3.38 -2.68
CA ALA A 158 17.92 2.26 -1.92
C ALA A 158 17.85 2.58 -0.41
N LEU A 159 16.84 2.04 0.27
CA LEU A 159 16.75 1.98 1.72
C LEU A 159 17.99 1.27 2.29
N GLN A 160 18.56 1.86 3.35
CA GLN A 160 19.73 1.33 4.06
C GLN A 160 19.27 0.51 5.27
N GLN A 161 19.83 -0.69 5.44
CA GLN A 161 19.58 -1.52 6.62
C GLN A 161 20.41 -1.03 7.81
N THR A 162 19.83 -1.12 9.01
CA THR A 162 20.50 -0.72 10.25
C THR A 162 20.49 -1.84 11.29
N LYS A 163 21.53 -1.90 12.12
CA LYS A 163 21.66 -2.90 13.20
C LYS A 163 20.82 -2.59 14.44
N TRP A 164 20.41 -1.34 14.61
CA TRP A 164 19.66 -0.87 15.78
C TRP A 164 18.14 -1.06 15.60
N LYS A 165 17.42 -1.25 16.71
CA LYS A 165 15.97 -1.49 16.73
C LYS A 165 15.19 -0.16 16.72
N HIS A 166 13.94 -0.20 16.24
CA HIS A 166 13.00 0.93 16.27
C HIS A 166 13.47 2.22 15.58
N THR A 167 14.38 2.10 14.61
CA THR A 167 14.93 3.26 13.90
C THR A 167 14.17 3.54 12.60
N ALA A 168 13.96 4.82 12.30
CA ALA A 168 13.51 5.32 11.01
C ALA A 168 14.64 6.16 10.40
N VAL A 169 15.54 5.51 9.66
CA VAL A 169 16.80 6.11 9.22
C VAL A 169 16.76 6.32 7.73
N TYR A 170 16.92 7.57 7.28
CA TYR A 170 17.21 7.83 5.88
C TYR A 170 18.66 7.42 5.52
N PRO A 171 18.94 6.94 4.30
CA PRO A 171 20.25 6.45 3.91
C PRO A 171 21.36 7.51 3.99
N GLU A 172 22.58 7.09 4.34
CA GLU A 172 23.77 7.96 4.32
C GLU A 172 24.03 8.53 2.92
N LYS A 173 23.77 7.74 1.87
CA LYS A 173 23.86 8.20 0.48
C LYS A 173 22.90 9.37 0.21
N LEU A 174 21.70 9.38 0.80
CA LEU A 174 20.75 10.49 0.61
C LEU A 174 21.33 11.78 1.18
N VAL A 175 21.87 11.75 2.40
CA VAL A 175 22.53 12.92 3.01
C VAL A 175 23.68 13.42 2.16
N LEU A 176 24.51 12.51 1.63
CA LEU A 176 25.64 12.88 0.77
C LEU A 176 25.17 13.62 -0.49
N GLU A 177 24.12 13.13 -1.17
CA GLU A 177 23.56 13.82 -2.34
C GLU A 177 22.94 15.18 -1.98
N LEU A 178 22.29 15.31 -0.82
CA LEU A 178 21.77 16.60 -0.34
C LEU A 178 22.90 17.59 -0.04
N LEU A 179 24.02 17.15 0.55
CA LEU A 179 25.19 18.00 0.76
C LEU A 179 25.90 18.34 -0.57
N ASN A 180 25.83 17.49 -1.58
CA ASN A 180 26.32 17.80 -2.93
C ASN A 180 25.49 18.89 -3.63
N LYS A 181 24.23 19.09 -3.19
CA LYS A 181 23.33 20.15 -3.66
C LYS A 181 23.59 21.52 -3.04
N VAL A 182 24.58 21.67 -2.15
CA VAL A 182 24.92 22.96 -1.52
C VAL A 182 26.41 23.31 -1.64
N ASN A 183 26.72 24.61 -1.69
CA ASN A 183 28.09 25.13 -1.76
C ASN A 183 28.72 25.24 -0.37
N ILE A 184 29.00 24.08 0.22
CA ILE A 184 29.61 23.96 1.57
C ILE A 184 31.05 24.48 1.55
N LYS A 185 31.45 25.18 2.61
CA LYS A 185 32.80 25.72 2.84
C LYS A 185 33.40 25.12 4.12
N ASP A 186 34.70 25.32 4.32
CA ASP A 186 35.30 24.99 5.61
C ASP A 186 34.65 25.80 6.73
N ASP A 187 34.63 25.20 7.92
CA ASP A 187 33.96 25.69 9.12
C ASP A 187 32.43 25.75 9.06
N ASP A 188 31.79 25.26 7.99
CA ASP A 188 30.34 25.13 7.95
C ASP A 188 29.82 24.11 8.97
N ILE A 189 28.65 24.43 9.53
CA ILE A 189 27.98 23.61 10.54
C ILE A 189 26.73 23.00 9.92
N ILE A 190 26.65 21.67 9.98
CA ILE A 190 25.54 20.86 9.52
C ILE A 190 24.73 20.39 10.74
N LEU A 191 23.47 20.79 10.82
CA LEU A 191 22.58 20.48 11.94
C LEU A 191 21.60 19.37 11.56
N ASP A 192 21.38 18.45 12.50
CA ASP A 192 20.22 17.56 12.49
C ASP A 192 19.42 17.72 13.80
N PRO A 193 18.27 18.42 13.79
CA PRO A 193 17.43 18.64 14.96
C PRO A 193 16.65 17.39 15.42
N PHE A 194 16.58 16.33 14.59
CA PHE A 194 15.95 15.06 14.93
C PHE A 194 16.90 13.92 14.56
N ALA A 195 18.04 13.87 15.25
CA ALA A 195 19.20 13.11 14.79
C ALA A 195 18.99 11.59 14.75
N GLY A 196 18.15 11.03 15.64
CA GLY A 196 17.94 9.59 15.74
C GLY A 196 19.27 8.86 15.87
N THR A 197 19.60 7.99 14.92
CA THR A 197 20.90 7.28 14.93
C THR A 197 22.10 8.11 14.43
N GLY A 198 21.94 9.39 14.11
CA GLY A 198 23.05 10.28 13.72
C GLY A 198 23.61 10.04 12.33
N THR A 199 22.74 9.75 11.35
CA THR A 199 23.16 9.56 9.95
C THR A 199 23.85 10.79 9.39
N THR A 200 23.30 11.99 9.64
CA THR A 200 23.88 13.26 9.21
C THR A 200 25.30 13.43 9.76
N ALA A 201 25.50 13.23 11.07
CA ALA A 201 26.82 13.32 11.69
C ALA A 201 27.80 12.26 11.17
N ALA A 202 27.34 11.04 10.88
CA ALA A 202 28.17 9.99 10.29
C ALA A 202 28.70 10.38 8.89
N VAL A 203 27.85 11.00 8.05
CA VAL A 203 28.24 11.48 6.72
C VAL A 203 29.19 12.67 6.80
N VAL A 204 28.94 13.62 7.71
CA VAL A 204 29.85 14.75 7.97
C VAL A 204 31.24 14.27 8.37
N LYS A 205 31.32 13.26 9.24
CA LYS A 205 32.59 12.59 9.58
C LYS A 205 33.23 11.93 8.36
N SER A 206 32.46 11.21 7.54
CA SER A 206 32.97 10.56 6.33
C SER A 206 33.56 11.57 5.34
N ILE A 207 32.91 12.72 5.12
CA ILE A 207 33.40 13.80 4.25
C ILE A 207 34.75 14.33 4.74
N ARG A 208 34.91 14.55 6.06
CA ARG A 208 36.18 14.99 6.65
C ARG A 208 37.33 14.00 6.47
N ASN A 209 37.02 12.70 6.40
CA ASN A 209 38.02 11.64 6.30
C ASN A 209 38.44 11.29 4.85
N ASN A 210 37.86 11.95 3.84
CA ASN A 210 38.18 11.72 2.42
C ASN A 210 39.38 12.56 1.92
N LEU A 211 40.00 12.14 0.80
CA LEU A 211 41.20 12.77 0.21
C LEU A 211 41.04 14.25 -0.20
N PHE A 212 39.81 14.67 -0.55
CA PHE A 212 39.47 16.07 -0.87
C PHE A 212 38.52 16.63 0.20
N SER A 213 38.97 16.61 1.44
CA SER A 213 38.13 16.90 2.61
C SER A 213 37.78 18.39 2.72
N LYS A 214 36.57 18.63 3.25
CA LYS A 214 36.17 19.91 3.82
C LYS A 214 36.14 19.77 5.34
N ASN A 215 36.68 20.74 6.05
CA ASN A 215 36.65 20.76 7.51
C ASN A 215 35.32 21.31 8.01
N ILE A 216 34.30 20.45 8.02
CA ILE A 216 32.92 20.78 8.42
C ILE A 216 32.53 20.08 9.72
N TYR A 217 31.55 20.63 10.42
CA TYR A 217 31.15 20.17 11.76
C TYR A 217 29.68 19.77 11.81
N SER A 218 29.37 18.81 12.67
CA SER A 218 27.99 18.35 12.89
C SER A 218 27.46 18.73 14.26
N ILE A 219 26.20 19.16 14.31
CA ILE A 219 25.43 19.26 15.55
C ILE A 219 24.24 18.33 15.43
N SER A 220 24.09 17.43 16.39
CA SER A 220 22.97 16.50 16.47
C SER A 220 22.14 16.81 17.71
N ILE A 221 20.82 16.98 17.56
CA ILE A 221 19.88 17.10 18.69
C ILE A 221 19.06 15.81 18.78
N GLU A 222 19.05 15.20 19.96
CA GLU A 222 18.33 13.95 20.20
C GLU A 222 17.89 13.85 21.66
N LYS A 223 16.62 13.49 21.90
CA LYS A 223 16.04 13.38 23.26
C LYS A 223 16.34 12.03 23.88
N GLY A 224 16.30 10.94 23.11
CA GLY A 224 16.48 9.59 23.60
C GLY A 224 17.93 9.25 23.93
N GLU A 225 18.22 8.92 25.20
CA GLU A 225 19.58 8.53 25.62
C GLU A 225 20.11 7.30 24.86
N GLU A 226 19.24 6.35 24.47
CA GLU A 226 19.61 5.22 23.63
C GLU A 226 20.17 5.70 22.27
N PHE A 227 19.48 6.63 21.62
CA PHE A 227 19.89 7.18 20.34
C PHE A 227 21.16 8.02 20.47
N VAL A 228 21.31 8.83 21.51
CA VAL A 228 22.56 9.56 21.81
C VAL A 228 23.76 8.61 21.92
N ASN A 229 23.60 7.48 22.61
CA ASN A 229 24.66 6.46 22.71
C ASN A 229 24.99 5.85 21.35
N ILE A 230 24.00 5.61 20.49
CA ILE A 230 24.21 5.14 19.11
C ILE A 230 24.97 6.18 18.29
N ILE A 231 24.60 7.47 18.39
CA ILE A 231 25.31 8.55 17.70
C ILE A 231 26.78 8.54 18.14
N LYS A 232 27.05 8.49 19.46
CA LYS A 232 28.41 8.41 20.00
C LYS A 232 29.19 7.22 19.45
N GLU A 233 28.62 6.02 19.48
CA GLU A 233 29.25 4.80 18.95
C GLU A 233 29.63 4.95 17.46
N ARG A 234 28.71 5.49 16.65
CA ARG A 234 28.89 5.62 15.20
C ARG A 234 29.89 6.70 14.81
N THR A 235 29.86 7.83 15.52
CA THR A 235 30.54 9.06 15.11
C THR A 235 31.80 9.35 15.92
N GLN A 236 31.96 8.74 17.10
CA GLN A 236 33.04 9.04 18.06
C GLN A 236 33.02 10.49 18.56
N ILE A 237 31.85 11.13 18.57
CA ILE A 237 31.68 12.47 19.14
C ILE A 237 31.69 12.35 20.67
N GLU A 238 32.69 12.93 21.32
CA GLU A 238 32.81 12.92 22.79
C GLU A 238 32.09 14.08 23.48
N LYS A 239 31.84 15.17 22.76
CA LYS A 239 31.20 16.36 23.33
C LYS A 239 29.68 16.21 23.34
N ILE A 240 29.17 15.72 24.46
CA ILE A 240 27.73 15.60 24.74
C ILE A 240 27.34 16.68 25.75
N ILE A 241 26.31 17.47 25.43
CA ILE A 241 25.75 18.50 26.31
C ILE A 241 24.31 18.11 26.63
N LYS A 242 24.01 17.89 27.91
CA LYS A 242 22.62 17.70 28.36
C LYS A 242 21.92 19.05 28.42
N ILE A 243 20.77 19.16 27.76
CA ILE A 243 19.97 20.38 27.71
C ILE A 243 18.72 20.18 28.57
N LYS A 244 18.44 21.15 29.43
CA LYS A 244 17.21 21.16 30.22
C LYS A 244 16.03 21.46 29.30
N GLU A 245 14.96 20.69 29.43
CA GLU A 245 13.72 20.93 28.67
C GLU A 245 13.14 22.32 28.99
N ILE A 246 12.51 22.90 27.97
CA ILE A 246 11.89 24.23 28.02
C ILE A 246 10.51 24.08 27.39
N ASP A 247 9.48 24.49 28.13
CA ASP A 247 8.12 24.49 27.62
C ASP A 247 7.96 25.53 26.51
N TYR A 248 7.12 25.19 25.53
CA TYR A 248 6.79 26.10 24.44
C TYR A 248 5.35 25.95 24.00
N GLN A 249 4.77 27.09 23.63
CA GLN A 249 3.43 27.14 23.08
C GLN A 249 3.48 27.03 21.55
N TRP A 250 2.52 26.29 21.01
CA TRP A 250 2.28 26.13 19.57
C TRP A 250 0.78 26.13 19.33
N GLU A 251 0.39 26.45 18.09
CA GLU A 251 -1.01 26.52 17.68
C GLU A 251 -1.24 25.59 16.50
N ARG A 252 -2.44 25.00 16.41
CA ARG A 252 -2.84 24.20 15.25
C ARG A 252 -2.95 25.09 14.01
N VAL A 253 -2.57 24.58 12.85
CA VAL A 253 -2.84 25.28 11.58
C VAL A 253 -4.31 25.15 11.16
N THR A 254 -4.77 26.13 10.38
CA THR A 254 -6.08 26.09 9.72
C THR A 254 -5.86 25.96 8.22
N ASP A 255 -6.39 24.89 7.62
CA ASP A 255 -6.38 24.77 6.16
C ASP A 255 -7.34 25.79 5.54
N ILE A 256 -7.05 26.21 4.31
CA ILE A 256 -7.88 27.18 3.59
C ILE A 256 -8.46 26.57 2.32
N ASP A 257 -9.61 27.11 1.91
CA ASP A 257 -10.27 26.70 0.69
C ASP A 257 -9.69 27.31 -0.58
N LEU A 258 -9.83 26.56 -1.67
CA LEU A 258 -9.47 27.02 -2.99
C LEU A 258 -10.31 28.27 -3.36
N ASN A 259 -9.66 29.29 -3.91
CA ASN A 259 -10.28 30.59 -4.18
C ASN A 259 -11.55 30.48 -5.07
N GLU A 260 -12.64 31.09 -4.61
CA GLU A 260 -13.94 31.14 -5.29
C GLU A 260 -13.89 31.83 -6.67
N ASN A 261 -12.88 32.63 -6.95
CA ASN A 261 -12.75 33.33 -8.24
C ASN A 261 -12.02 32.53 -9.32
N ILE A 262 -11.47 31.35 -9.01
CA ILE A 262 -10.82 30.51 -10.02
C ILE A 262 -11.86 30.02 -11.03
N GLU A 263 -11.57 30.16 -12.32
CA GLU A 263 -12.42 29.64 -13.39
C GLU A 263 -12.67 28.14 -13.20
N THR A 264 -13.88 27.67 -13.44
CA THR A 264 -14.23 26.25 -13.25
C THR A 264 -14.28 25.54 -14.59
N LYS A 265 -13.46 24.49 -14.76
CA LYS A 265 -13.46 23.63 -15.94
C LYS A 265 -13.93 22.23 -15.54
N VAL A 266 -14.99 21.76 -16.17
CA VAL A 266 -15.62 20.47 -15.85
C VAL A 266 -15.25 19.46 -16.93
N LEU A 267 -14.67 18.33 -16.54
CA LEU A 267 -14.38 17.21 -17.45
C LEU A 267 -15.59 16.27 -17.48
N LEU A 268 -16.05 15.88 -18.67
CA LEU A 268 -17.21 14.99 -18.89
C LEU A 268 -16.95 14.09 -20.11
N ASN A 269 -15.76 13.53 -20.23
CA ASN A 269 -15.33 12.75 -21.39
C ASN A 269 -15.67 11.26 -21.23
N ASP A 270 -15.51 10.69 -20.04
CA ASP A 270 -15.71 9.25 -19.83
C ASP A 270 -16.32 8.98 -18.43
N LYS A 271 -17.54 8.43 -18.42
CA LYS A 271 -18.29 8.15 -17.17
C LYS A 271 -17.57 7.19 -16.23
N TYR A 272 -16.61 6.39 -16.71
CA TYR A 272 -15.83 5.45 -15.90
C TYR A 272 -14.60 6.08 -15.22
N GLY A 273 -14.25 7.32 -15.57
CA GLY A 273 -13.06 7.97 -15.04
C GLY A 273 -12.40 8.90 -16.04
N GLU A 274 -11.68 9.91 -15.53
CA GLU A 274 -10.98 10.89 -16.37
C GLU A 274 -9.48 10.67 -16.31
N VAL A 275 -8.78 10.82 -17.45
CA VAL A 275 -7.31 10.93 -17.48
C VAL A 275 -6.95 12.25 -18.13
N PHE A 276 -6.46 13.19 -17.32
CA PHE A 276 -6.17 14.55 -17.76
C PHE A 276 -4.87 15.06 -17.14
N ILE A 277 -3.98 15.61 -17.97
CA ILE A 277 -2.73 16.23 -17.52
C ILE A 277 -2.79 17.70 -17.92
N ALA A 278 -2.96 18.58 -16.93
CA ALA A 278 -2.94 20.02 -17.12
C ALA A 278 -1.54 20.50 -17.49
N GLU A 279 -1.46 21.54 -18.32
CA GLU A 279 -0.16 22.11 -18.69
C GLU A 279 0.43 22.94 -17.55
N ASN A 280 -0.40 23.68 -16.83
CA ASN A 280 0.02 24.62 -15.78
C ASN A 280 -0.91 24.61 -14.55
N SER A 281 -0.46 25.27 -13.46
CA SER A 281 -1.22 25.38 -12.21
C SER A 281 -2.62 25.95 -12.35
N THR A 282 -2.81 27.00 -13.15
CA THR A 282 -4.13 27.65 -13.30
C THR A 282 -5.13 26.67 -13.90
N GLU A 283 -4.75 25.96 -14.96
CA GLU A 283 -5.59 24.93 -15.55
C GLU A 283 -5.86 23.80 -14.55
N PHE A 284 -4.84 23.30 -13.85
CA PHE A 284 -5.02 22.25 -12.86
C PHE A 284 -6.03 22.63 -11.76
N LEU A 285 -5.87 23.81 -11.16
CA LEU A 285 -6.76 24.28 -10.11
C LEU A 285 -8.20 24.51 -10.64
N SER A 286 -8.35 24.92 -11.90
CA SER A 286 -9.68 25.03 -12.55
C SER A 286 -10.40 23.67 -12.65
N ILE A 287 -9.64 22.59 -12.88
CA ILE A 287 -10.14 21.22 -12.95
C ILE A 287 -10.47 20.69 -11.56
N ILE A 288 -9.61 20.94 -10.56
CA ILE A 288 -9.88 20.56 -9.16
C ILE A 288 -11.18 21.19 -8.66
N LYS A 289 -11.40 22.47 -8.97
CA LYS A 289 -12.66 23.14 -8.69
C LYS A 289 -13.84 22.53 -9.45
N GLY A 290 -13.60 22.04 -10.67
CA GLY A 290 -14.56 21.31 -11.49
C GLY A 290 -15.13 20.05 -10.81
N LEU A 291 -14.35 19.38 -9.95
CA LEU A 291 -14.82 18.23 -9.17
C LEU A 291 -15.98 18.57 -8.23
N TYR A 292 -16.10 19.83 -7.82
CA TYR A 292 -17.15 20.28 -6.91
C TYR A 292 -18.48 20.49 -7.64
N ASN A 293 -18.44 20.55 -8.98
CA ASN A 293 -19.61 20.81 -9.82
C ASN A 293 -20.60 19.62 -9.80
N LYS A 294 -21.90 19.93 -9.81
CA LYS A 294 -22.97 18.93 -9.82
C LYS A 294 -22.96 18.07 -11.09
N ASP A 295 -22.64 18.66 -12.23
CA ASP A 295 -22.59 17.95 -13.51
C ASP A 295 -21.50 16.89 -13.48
N PHE A 296 -20.31 17.23 -12.97
CA PHE A 296 -19.21 16.27 -12.76
C PHE A 296 -19.65 15.09 -11.90
N LYS A 297 -20.31 15.37 -10.76
CA LYS A 297 -20.79 14.36 -9.82
C LYS A 297 -21.88 13.46 -10.40
N SER A 298 -22.72 14.00 -11.29
CA SER A 298 -23.84 13.27 -11.88
C SER A 298 -23.46 12.46 -13.13
N TYR A 299 -22.49 12.93 -13.90
CA TYR A 299 -22.04 12.29 -15.13
C TYR A 299 -21.20 11.03 -14.86
N HIS A 300 -20.29 11.11 -13.89
CA HIS A 300 -19.41 10.00 -13.57
C HIS A 300 -20.09 8.98 -12.67
N ARG A 301 -19.74 7.71 -12.87
CA ARG A 301 -20.19 6.63 -12.03
C ARG A 301 -19.58 6.73 -10.62
N GLU A 302 -20.29 6.15 -9.66
CA GLU A 302 -19.87 6.13 -8.26
C GLU A 302 -18.56 5.34 -8.02
N ASP A 303 -18.23 4.39 -8.90
CA ASP A 303 -17.01 3.58 -8.88
C ASP A 303 -15.86 4.15 -9.74
N ALA A 304 -16.04 5.33 -10.34
CA ALA A 304 -15.08 5.93 -11.27
C ALA A 304 -13.73 6.26 -10.60
N VAL A 305 -12.67 6.19 -11.41
CA VAL A 305 -11.29 6.51 -11.00
C VAL A 305 -10.74 7.59 -11.92
N HIS A 306 -10.27 8.69 -11.35
CA HIS A 306 -9.72 9.80 -12.11
C HIS A 306 -8.21 9.92 -11.88
N PHE A 307 -7.45 10.16 -12.93
CA PHE A 307 -6.03 10.49 -12.92
C PHE A 307 -5.84 11.91 -13.42
N LEU A 308 -5.61 12.85 -12.51
CA LEU A 308 -5.46 14.27 -12.82
C LEU A 308 -4.03 14.72 -12.52
N GLY A 309 -3.28 15.16 -13.52
CA GLY A 309 -1.90 15.62 -13.37
C GLY A 309 -1.68 17.07 -13.76
N VAL A 310 -0.48 17.57 -13.49
CA VAL A 310 -0.09 18.95 -13.86
C VAL A 310 1.40 19.03 -14.14
N LYS A 311 1.82 19.42 -15.35
CA LYS A 311 3.25 19.45 -15.74
C LYS A 311 4.01 20.58 -15.04
N PHE A 312 3.59 21.82 -15.27
CA PHE A 312 4.20 23.00 -14.65
C PHE A 312 3.39 23.42 -13.44
N PHE A 313 3.76 22.88 -12.27
CA PHE A 313 3.05 23.10 -11.03
C PHE A 313 3.79 24.06 -10.09
N ASN A 314 3.03 24.64 -9.18
CA ASN A 314 3.50 25.36 -8.01
C ASN A 314 3.00 24.64 -6.74
N LEU A 315 3.35 25.16 -5.56
CA LEU A 315 2.98 24.55 -4.28
C LEU A 315 1.45 24.48 -4.09
N ASP A 316 0.69 25.41 -4.64
CA ASP A 316 -0.78 25.44 -4.55
C ASP A 316 -1.41 24.16 -5.12
N CYS A 317 -0.89 23.64 -6.24
CA CYS A 317 -1.37 22.38 -6.82
C CYS A 317 -1.22 21.19 -5.86
N LEU A 318 -0.12 21.16 -5.10
CA LEU A 318 0.19 20.08 -4.15
C LEU A 318 -0.59 20.26 -2.83
N TYR A 319 -0.90 21.51 -2.48
CA TYR A 319 -1.69 21.88 -1.32
C TYR A 319 -3.17 21.62 -1.55
N PHE A 320 -3.84 22.37 -2.43
CA PHE A 320 -5.31 22.40 -2.54
C PHE A 320 -5.96 21.09 -2.99
N ILE A 321 -5.18 20.13 -3.48
CA ILE A 321 -5.70 18.80 -3.82
C ILE A 321 -6.31 18.09 -2.61
N HIS A 322 -5.88 18.38 -1.39
CA HIS A 322 -6.46 17.73 -0.20
C HIS A 322 -7.89 18.20 0.11
N ASN A 323 -8.28 19.41 -0.33
CA ASN A 323 -9.62 19.96 -0.12
C ASN A 323 -10.72 19.12 -0.77
N ILE A 324 -10.40 18.30 -1.80
CA ILE A 324 -11.39 17.43 -2.45
C ILE A 324 -12.09 16.47 -1.47
N ASN A 325 -11.45 16.18 -0.33
CA ASN A 325 -11.99 15.39 0.77
C ASN A 325 -13.28 15.99 1.34
N ASP A 326 -13.37 17.32 1.40
CA ASP A 326 -14.55 18.02 1.91
C ASP A 326 -15.71 18.04 0.90
N TYR A 327 -15.44 17.64 -0.35
CA TYR A 327 -16.40 17.64 -1.46
C TYR A 327 -16.79 16.23 -1.92
N GLY A 328 -16.52 15.20 -1.11
CA GLY A 328 -16.97 13.82 -1.36
C GLY A 328 -16.05 13.00 -2.25
N TYR A 329 -14.78 13.39 -2.38
CA TYR A 329 -13.75 12.62 -3.08
C TYR A 329 -12.64 12.24 -2.13
N VAL A 330 -11.84 11.23 -2.45
CA VAL A 330 -10.63 10.91 -1.69
C VAL A 330 -9.43 10.80 -2.61
N LEU A 331 -8.30 11.33 -2.13
CA LEU A 331 -7.02 11.15 -2.79
C LEU A 331 -6.44 9.77 -2.44
N ARG A 332 -6.20 8.94 -3.46
CA ARG A 332 -5.74 7.55 -3.32
C ARG A 332 -4.26 7.36 -3.48
N ASN A 333 -3.64 8.17 -4.34
CA ASN A 333 -2.20 8.27 -4.50
C ASN A 333 -1.87 9.64 -5.10
N MET A 334 -0.71 10.17 -4.75
CA MET A 334 0.01 11.09 -5.62
C MET A 334 1.15 10.32 -6.27
N ILE A 335 1.11 10.24 -7.60
CA ILE A 335 2.02 9.49 -8.44
C ILE A 335 3.03 10.46 -9.04
N ILE A 336 4.31 10.12 -8.94
CA ILE A 336 5.39 10.90 -9.53
C ILE A 336 5.66 10.39 -10.93
N VAL A 337 5.53 11.25 -11.93
CA VAL A 337 5.94 10.95 -13.30
C VAL A 337 7.25 11.65 -13.58
N SER A 338 8.29 10.87 -13.85
CA SER A 338 9.62 11.37 -14.20
C SER A 338 9.66 11.79 -15.68
N ASN A 339 10.23 12.96 -15.94
CA ASN A 339 10.59 13.46 -17.27
C ASN A 339 12.07 13.85 -17.26
N ASP A 340 12.91 12.90 -17.68
CA ASP A 340 14.38 12.94 -17.61
C ASP A 340 14.92 13.15 -16.18
N ASN A 341 15.11 14.41 -15.76
CA ASN A 341 15.67 14.81 -14.47
C ASN A 341 14.69 15.61 -13.59
N ASN A 342 13.50 15.88 -14.10
CA ASN A 342 12.42 16.58 -13.41
C ASN A 342 11.23 15.64 -13.21
N TRP A 343 10.24 16.09 -12.46
CA TRP A 343 9.04 15.32 -12.21
C TRP A 343 7.81 16.20 -12.23
N TYR A 344 6.64 15.57 -12.37
CA TYR A 344 5.36 16.20 -12.12
C TYR A 344 4.36 15.23 -11.46
N PRO A 345 3.41 15.73 -10.66
CA PRO A 345 2.44 14.90 -9.97
C PRO A 345 1.27 14.49 -10.88
N VAL A 346 0.76 13.28 -10.66
CA VAL A 346 -0.54 12.81 -11.10
C VAL A 346 -1.31 12.26 -9.91
N PHE A 347 -2.50 12.79 -9.66
CA PHE A 347 -3.34 12.47 -8.53
C PHE A 347 -4.38 11.43 -8.93
N MET A 348 -4.40 10.29 -8.23
CA MET A 348 -5.45 9.29 -8.35
C MET A 348 -6.58 9.64 -7.39
N ILE A 349 -7.74 10.01 -7.94
CA ILE A 349 -8.90 10.52 -7.22
C ILE A 349 -10.09 9.60 -7.46
N VAL A 350 -10.88 9.37 -6.43
CA VAL A 350 -12.07 8.52 -6.48
C VAL A 350 -13.16 9.11 -5.61
N ASN A 351 -14.40 8.76 -5.89
CA ASN A 351 -15.53 9.15 -5.03
C ASN A 351 -15.42 8.47 -3.65
N ASP A 352 -15.73 9.22 -2.59
CA ASP A 352 -15.77 8.72 -1.21
C ASP A 352 -17.05 7.91 -0.93
N SER A 353 -17.21 6.83 -1.69
CA SER A 353 -18.34 5.93 -1.56
C SER A 353 -17.97 4.64 -0.84
N THR A 354 -18.75 4.24 0.16
CA THR A 354 -18.67 2.90 0.75
C THR A 354 -19.62 1.90 0.07
N ARG A 355 -20.30 2.30 -1.01
CA ARG A 355 -21.31 1.48 -1.70
C ARG A 355 -20.73 0.60 -2.79
N VAL A 356 -19.66 1.02 -3.46
CA VAL A 356 -19.14 0.34 -4.66
C VAL A 356 -17.61 0.32 -4.74
N GLN A 357 -17.05 -0.83 -5.11
CA GLN A 357 -15.61 -0.98 -5.33
C GLN A 357 -15.15 -0.14 -6.51
N TYR A 358 -13.93 0.40 -6.44
CA TYR A 358 -13.38 1.17 -7.55
C TYR A 358 -13.23 0.32 -8.80
N ARG A 359 -13.49 0.94 -9.96
CA ARG A 359 -13.16 0.37 -11.27
C ARG A 359 -11.65 0.48 -11.55
N PHE A 360 -10.83 -0.21 -10.74
CA PHE A 360 -9.37 -0.14 -10.78
C PHE A 360 -8.75 -1.53 -10.97
N CYS A 361 -8.00 -1.73 -12.05
CA CYS A 361 -7.33 -3.00 -12.34
C CYS A 361 -5.81 -2.92 -12.17
N LEU A 362 -5.29 -3.22 -10.98
CA LEU A 362 -3.84 -3.31 -10.77
C LEU A 362 -3.17 -4.41 -11.60
N ASP A 363 -3.88 -5.51 -11.82
CA ASP A 363 -3.31 -6.74 -12.40
C ASP A 363 -2.84 -6.54 -13.84
N ARG A 364 -3.46 -5.64 -14.61
CA ARG A 364 -3.05 -5.31 -15.99
C ARG A 364 -1.65 -4.71 -16.11
N LEU A 365 -1.16 -4.08 -15.05
CA LEU A 365 0.08 -3.30 -15.06
C LEU A 365 1.04 -3.71 -13.94
N ARG A 366 0.87 -4.91 -13.40
CA ARG A 366 1.85 -5.47 -12.46
C ARG A 366 3.20 -5.63 -13.13
N VAL A 367 4.24 -5.36 -12.36
CA VAL A 367 5.62 -5.51 -12.80
C VAL A 367 5.99 -6.97 -12.77
N GLU A 368 6.25 -7.56 -13.93
CA GLU A 368 6.60 -8.98 -14.07
C GLU A 368 7.72 -9.43 -13.10
N PRO A 369 7.66 -10.68 -12.60
CA PRO A 369 8.69 -11.21 -11.73
C PRO A 369 10.03 -11.35 -12.48
N LYS A 370 11.13 -10.89 -11.86
CA LYS A 370 12.49 -10.96 -12.45
C LYS A 370 12.98 -12.38 -12.78
N THR A 371 12.37 -13.39 -12.19
CA THR A 371 12.72 -14.80 -12.39
C THR A 371 11.44 -15.63 -12.36
N VAL A 372 11.05 -16.17 -13.51
CA VAL A 372 10.11 -17.31 -13.58
C VAL A 372 10.92 -18.54 -13.22
N ILE A 373 10.67 -19.10 -12.04
CA ILE A 373 11.43 -20.25 -11.56
C ILE A 373 10.88 -21.48 -12.28
N ASP A 374 11.55 -21.95 -13.33
CA ASP A 374 11.23 -23.25 -13.93
C ASP A 374 11.82 -24.36 -13.04
N LYS A 375 11.02 -24.85 -12.10
CA LYS A 375 11.43 -25.81 -11.08
C LYS A 375 10.92 -27.20 -11.46
N ASN A 376 11.83 -28.13 -11.69
CA ASN A 376 11.47 -29.56 -11.72
C ASN A 376 11.17 -30.03 -10.28
N TRP A 377 9.92 -30.41 -10.00
CA TRP A 377 9.47 -30.79 -8.65
C TRP A 377 9.83 -32.23 -8.26
N SER A 378 10.46 -33.00 -9.14
CA SER A 378 10.84 -34.40 -8.90
C SER A 378 11.66 -34.60 -7.62
N ASN A 379 12.49 -33.62 -7.25
CA ASN A 379 13.37 -33.69 -6.08
C ASN A 379 12.72 -33.20 -4.78
N GLN A 380 11.46 -32.76 -4.81
CA GLN A 380 10.77 -32.19 -3.67
C GLN A 380 9.77 -33.20 -3.08
N ASN A 381 10.02 -33.65 -1.86
CA ASN A 381 9.05 -34.45 -1.12
C ASN A 381 7.98 -33.53 -0.49
N PHE A 382 6.71 -33.74 -0.80
CA PHE A 382 5.59 -32.99 -0.21
C PHE A 382 4.91 -33.71 0.97
N ILE A 383 5.21 -34.99 1.21
CA ILE A 383 4.72 -35.73 2.37
C ILE A 383 5.19 -35.05 3.66
N GLY A 384 4.28 -34.93 4.63
CA GLY A 384 4.48 -34.26 5.91
C GLY A 384 4.51 -32.73 5.85
N THR A 385 4.18 -32.14 4.69
CA THR A 385 3.99 -30.68 4.57
C THR A 385 2.71 -30.26 5.29
N LYS A 386 2.79 -29.18 6.06
CA LYS A 386 1.67 -28.61 6.80
C LYS A 386 0.61 -28.07 5.84
N VAL A 387 -0.65 -28.30 6.18
CA VAL A 387 -1.84 -27.73 5.53
C VAL A 387 -2.59 -26.90 6.56
N ILE A 388 -2.98 -25.67 6.20
CA ILE A 388 -3.76 -24.76 7.05
C ILE A 388 -5.12 -24.56 6.38
N ASN A 389 -6.20 -24.86 7.08
CA ASN A 389 -7.55 -24.54 6.64
C ASN A 389 -8.09 -23.37 7.46
N ASN A 390 -8.20 -22.20 6.81
CA ASN A 390 -8.77 -20.99 7.39
C ASN A 390 -10.18 -20.67 6.86
N LEU A 391 -10.76 -21.55 6.04
CA LEU A 391 -12.12 -21.36 5.51
C LEU A 391 -13.19 -21.79 6.51
N ASP A 392 -12.83 -22.66 7.45
CA ASP A 392 -13.71 -23.12 8.51
C ASP A 392 -13.86 -22.03 9.59
N LYS A 393 -14.97 -22.07 10.33
CA LYS A 393 -15.19 -21.17 11.49
C LYS A 393 -14.08 -21.27 12.54
N HIS A 394 -13.41 -22.43 12.62
CA HIS A 394 -12.24 -22.65 13.44
C HIS A 394 -11.09 -23.13 12.56
N ALA A 395 -9.99 -22.37 12.54
CA ALA A 395 -8.81 -22.76 11.79
C ALA A 395 -8.29 -24.10 12.32
N ASN A 396 -8.04 -25.04 11.41
CA ASN A 396 -7.46 -26.33 11.73
C ASN A 396 -6.21 -26.59 10.88
N GLU A 397 -5.34 -27.45 11.42
CA GLU A 397 -4.07 -27.80 10.81
C GLU A 397 -4.08 -29.28 10.44
N GLY A 398 -3.58 -29.59 9.25
CA GLY A 398 -3.42 -30.94 8.75
C GLY A 398 -2.03 -31.15 8.17
N TYR A 399 -1.75 -32.38 7.75
CA TYR A 399 -0.49 -32.74 7.09
C TYR A 399 -0.77 -33.64 5.90
N ILE A 400 -0.04 -33.42 4.80
CA ILE A 400 -0.08 -34.31 3.63
C ILE A 400 0.50 -35.66 4.04
N ILE A 401 -0.26 -36.72 3.85
CA ILE A 401 0.16 -38.11 4.14
C ILE A 401 0.44 -38.91 2.88
N ASP A 402 -0.17 -38.56 1.75
CA ASP A 402 0.07 -39.19 0.45
C ASP A 402 -0.22 -38.25 -0.74
N ILE A 403 0.30 -38.58 -1.92
CA ILE A 403 0.05 -37.89 -3.19
C ILE A 403 -0.56 -38.90 -4.17
N ILE A 404 -1.83 -38.71 -4.51
CA ILE A 404 -2.58 -39.61 -5.39
C ILE A 404 -2.24 -39.33 -6.86
N GLU A 405 -2.18 -38.06 -7.23
CA GLU A 405 -1.94 -37.63 -8.61
C GLU A 405 -0.98 -36.44 -8.64
N LYS A 406 -0.20 -36.35 -9.71
CA LYS A 406 0.75 -35.26 -9.96
C LYS A 406 0.52 -34.65 -11.34
N TYR A 407 0.84 -33.37 -11.46
CA TYR A 407 0.99 -32.70 -12.76
C TYR A 407 2.20 -33.26 -13.52
N SER A 408 2.31 -32.91 -14.81
CA SER A 408 3.39 -33.39 -15.70
C SER A 408 4.79 -33.02 -15.22
N ASP A 409 4.93 -31.96 -14.42
CA ASP A 409 6.20 -31.50 -13.83
C ASP A 409 6.50 -32.09 -12.44
N ASN A 410 5.71 -33.10 -12.02
CA ASN A 410 5.73 -33.78 -10.74
C ASN A 410 5.23 -32.96 -9.53
N PHE A 411 4.61 -31.80 -9.74
CA PHE A 411 3.93 -31.09 -8.66
C PHE A 411 2.67 -31.86 -8.20
N PRO A 412 2.29 -31.83 -6.90
CA PRO A 412 1.07 -32.51 -6.44
C PRO A 412 -0.17 -31.91 -7.09
N LYS A 413 -1.06 -32.77 -7.60
CA LYS A 413 -2.37 -32.41 -8.17
C LYS A 413 -3.52 -32.85 -7.28
N LEU A 414 -3.38 -34.02 -6.64
CA LEU A 414 -4.37 -34.56 -5.70
C LEU A 414 -3.63 -35.19 -4.51
N VAL A 415 -3.98 -34.78 -3.29
CA VAL A 415 -3.26 -35.21 -2.08
C VAL A 415 -4.21 -35.71 -1.00
N MET A 416 -3.72 -36.63 -0.17
CA MET A 416 -4.39 -37.04 1.07
C MET A 416 -3.88 -36.20 2.22
N VAL A 417 -4.80 -35.59 2.97
CA VAL A 417 -4.49 -34.75 4.14
C VAL A 417 -5.16 -35.34 5.37
N ASN A 418 -4.38 -35.52 6.43
CA ASN A 418 -4.91 -35.89 7.74
C ASN A 418 -5.12 -34.62 8.58
N TYR A 419 -6.38 -34.30 8.88
CA TYR A 419 -6.78 -33.28 9.84
C TYR A 419 -7.29 -33.97 11.12
N ASN A 420 -6.48 -33.99 12.19
CA ASN A 420 -6.85 -34.52 13.50
C ASN A 420 -7.52 -35.92 13.46
N ASN A 421 -6.92 -36.87 12.73
CA ASN A 421 -7.37 -38.25 12.51
C ASN A 421 -8.54 -38.43 11.52
N ASN A 422 -8.91 -37.37 10.79
CA ASN A 422 -9.81 -37.47 9.65
C ASN A 422 -9.02 -37.27 8.35
N ILE A 423 -9.08 -38.24 7.45
CA ILE A 423 -8.37 -38.20 6.17
C ILE A 423 -9.31 -37.64 5.10
N PHE A 424 -8.84 -36.63 4.38
CA PHE A 424 -9.54 -36.03 3.26
C PHE A 424 -8.66 -36.05 2.03
N ILE A 425 -9.26 -36.27 0.87
CA ILE A 425 -8.61 -36.07 -0.42
C ILE A 425 -8.89 -34.63 -0.85
N GLU A 426 -7.84 -33.89 -1.14
CA GLU A 426 -7.91 -32.48 -1.47
C GLU A 426 -7.22 -32.22 -2.82
N PRO A 427 -7.88 -31.54 -3.76
CA PRO A 427 -7.24 -31.10 -4.99
C PRO A 427 -6.23 -29.99 -4.69
N VAL A 428 -5.16 -29.93 -5.48
CA VAL A 428 -4.07 -28.96 -5.33
C VAL A 428 -3.98 -28.15 -6.62
N LEU A 429 -4.12 -26.82 -6.50
CA LEU A 429 -3.87 -25.93 -7.63
C LEU A 429 -2.38 -25.88 -7.92
N HIS A 430 -2.03 -25.95 -9.20
CA HIS A 430 -0.64 -25.85 -9.60
C HIS A 430 -0.05 -24.51 -9.15
N LEU A 431 1.26 -24.46 -8.85
CA LEU A 431 1.88 -23.21 -8.41
C LEU A 431 1.78 -22.08 -9.46
N TYR A 432 1.76 -22.44 -10.74
CA TYR A 432 1.65 -21.49 -11.86
C TYR A 432 0.21 -21.25 -12.32
N GLU A 433 -0.72 -22.05 -11.84
CA GLU A 433 -2.13 -21.71 -11.98
C GLU A 433 -2.41 -20.52 -11.06
N ASP A 434 -3.26 -19.64 -11.56
CA ASP A 434 -3.42 -18.31 -11.00
C ASP A 434 -3.80 -18.36 -9.51
N ASP A 435 -3.43 -17.31 -8.77
CA ASP A 435 -3.93 -17.12 -7.42
C ASP A 435 -5.47 -17.04 -7.51
N PHE A 436 -6.16 -18.15 -7.21
CA PHE A 436 -7.58 -18.43 -7.47
C PHE A 436 -7.85 -18.68 -8.97
N LEU A 437 -8.73 -19.64 -9.32
CA LEU A 437 -9.31 -19.71 -10.68
C LEU A 437 -10.25 -18.51 -10.87
N MET A 438 -9.67 -17.31 -10.92
CA MET A 438 -10.34 -16.08 -11.30
C MET A 438 -10.59 -16.17 -12.80
N GLU A 439 -11.86 -16.08 -13.20
CA GLU A 439 -12.34 -16.04 -14.60
C GLU A 439 -12.49 -17.38 -15.33
N GLY A 440 -12.20 -18.52 -14.70
CA GLY A 440 -12.42 -19.84 -15.31
C GLY A 440 -13.91 -20.15 -15.54
N LEU A 441 -14.81 -19.59 -14.74
CA LEU A 441 -16.25 -19.77 -14.94
C LEU A 441 -16.68 -19.05 -16.21
N LEU A 442 -17.24 -19.81 -17.14
CA LEU A 442 -17.77 -19.28 -18.40
C LEU A 442 -19.25 -18.97 -18.22
N PHE A 443 -19.64 -17.72 -18.48
CA PHE A 443 -21.02 -17.27 -18.37
C PHE A 443 -21.62 -17.17 -19.77
N PHE A 444 -22.80 -17.75 -19.94
CA PHE A 444 -23.53 -17.72 -21.21
C PHE A 444 -24.90 -17.12 -21.02
N CYS A 445 -25.32 -16.31 -21.99
CA CYS A 445 -26.66 -15.72 -22.00
C CYS A 445 -27.72 -16.83 -21.99
N PRO A 446 -28.72 -16.81 -21.09
CA PRO A 446 -29.76 -17.83 -21.07
C PRO A 446 -30.64 -17.78 -22.33
N HIS A 447 -30.73 -16.61 -22.97
CA HIS A 447 -31.56 -16.37 -24.16
C HIS A 447 -30.86 -16.76 -25.46
N CYS A 448 -29.69 -16.18 -25.76
CA CYS A 448 -29.00 -16.37 -27.04
C CYS A 448 -27.81 -17.34 -26.98
N LYS A 449 -27.49 -17.88 -25.80
CA LYS A 449 -26.39 -18.83 -25.54
C LYS A 449 -24.99 -18.31 -25.88
N SER A 450 -24.83 -17.04 -26.25
CA SER A 450 -23.53 -16.42 -26.47
C SER A 450 -22.77 -16.25 -25.15
N LYS A 451 -21.43 -16.40 -25.18
CA LYS A 451 -20.55 -16.13 -24.04
C LYS A 451 -20.60 -14.65 -23.65
N ILE A 452 -20.68 -14.38 -22.35
CA ILE A 452 -20.67 -13.05 -21.74
C ILE A 452 -19.34 -12.89 -21.00
N ASN A 453 -18.66 -11.76 -21.25
CA ASN A 453 -17.35 -11.47 -20.66
C ASN A 453 -17.43 -10.50 -19.47
N ASP A 454 -18.57 -9.83 -19.24
CA ASP A 454 -18.77 -8.90 -18.12
C ASP A 454 -19.58 -9.57 -17.00
N PHE A 455 -18.99 -9.66 -15.81
CA PHE A 455 -19.51 -10.44 -14.69
C PHE A 455 -20.24 -9.55 -13.69
N TYR A 456 -21.44 -9.10 -14.08
CA TYR A 456 -22.41 -8.35 -13.26
C TYR A 456 -21.93 -6.98 -12.72
N ASP A 457 -22.59 -5.92 -13.19
CA ASP A 457 -22.45 -4.55 -12.70
C ASP A 457 -23.46 -4.30 -11.56
N PRO A 458 -23.03 -3.93 -10.35
CA PRO A 458 -23.93 -3.65 -9.23
C PRO A 458 -24.58 -2.25 -9.28
N ILE A 459 -24.13 -1.36 -10.18
CA ILE A 459 -24.61 0.03 -10.31
C ILE A 459 -25.62 0.16 -11.45
N GLU A 460 -25.26 -0.38 -12.62
CA GLU A 460 -26.09 -0.25 -13.82
C GLU A 460 -26.97 -1.49 -14.05
N ASP A 461 -28.04 -1.29 -14.83
CA ASP A 461 -28.80 -2.41 -15.36
C ASP A 461 -27.92 -3.25 -16.29
N ASN A 462 -28.04 -4.57 -16.15
CA ASN A 462 -27.22 -5.52 -16.88
C ASN A 462 -27.99 -6.06 -18.10
N TYR A 463 -27.36 -6.02 -19.27
CA TYR A 463 -27.93 -6.53 -20.52
C TYR A 463 -26.95 -7.45 -21.24
N CYS A 464 -27.47 -8.44 -21.95
CA CYS A 464 -26.63 -9.27 -22.80
C CYS A 464 -26.00 -8.41 -23.91
N PRO A 465 -24.66 -8.45 -24.10
CA PRO A 465 -24.01 -7.64 -25.13
C PRO A 465 -24.45 -8.03 -26.56
N HIS A 466 -24.89 -9.28 -26.75
CA HIS A 466 -25.27 -9.85 -28.04
C HIS A 466 -26.76 -9.66 -28.37
N CYS A 467 -27.68 -10.08 -27.49
CA CYS A 467 -29.12 -10.03 -27.75
C CYS A 467 -29.86 -8.88 -27.05
N LYS A 468 -29.17 -8.07 -26.24
CA LYS A 468 -29.72 -6.92 -25.49
C LYS A 468 -30.85 -7.24 -24.50
N GLN A 469 -31.13 -8.52 -24.23
CA GLN A 469 -32.05 -8.93 -23.16
C GLN A 469 -31.49 -8.58 -21.79
N LYS A 470 -32.37 -8.23 -20.85
CA LYS A 470 -31.99 -7.93 -19.46
C LYS A 470 -31.49 -9.19 -18.75
N LEU A 471 -30.48 -9.03 -17.90
CA LEU A 471 -29.83 -10.11 -17.15
C LEU A 471 -29.87 -9.84 -15.65
N TYR A 472 -29.78 -10.92 -14.86
CA TYR A 472 -29.67 -10.91 -13.38
C TYR A 472 -30.83 -10.26 -12.62
N ASP A 473 -31.93 -9.89 -13.27
CA ASP A 473 -33.14 -9.35 -12.64
C ASP A 473 -34.05 -10.46 -12.10
N LYS A 474 -33.96 -11.66 -12.68
CA LYS A 474 -34.67 -12.89 -12.26
C LYS A 474 -33.78 -14.11 -12.48
N LEU A 475 -34.13 -15.24 -11.86
CA LEU A 475 -33.38 -16.50 -12.01
C LEU A 475 -33.38 -17.00 -13.46
N GLU A 476 -34.50 -16.89 -14.19
CA GLU A 476 -34.58 -17.20 -15.62
C GLU A 476 -33.61 -16.39 -16.50
N ASN A 477 -33.26 -15.18 -16.04
CA ASN A 477 -32.35 -14.25 -16.71
C ASN A 477 -30.92 -14.30 -16.14
N PHE A 478 -30.65 -15.21 -15.20
CA PHE A 478 -29.31 -15.41 -14.68
C PHE A 478 -28.48 -16.20 -15.71
N PRO A 479 -27.21 -15.84 -15.97
CA PRO A 479 -26.41 -16.55 -16.95
C PRO A 479 -26.16 -18.01 -16.58
N ILE A 480 -26.10 -18.84 -17.61
CA ILE A 480 -25.69 -20.24 -17.49
C ILE A 480 -24.19 -20.26 -17.18
N ILE A 481 -23.81 -20.90 -16.08
CA ILE A 481 -22.42 -21.01 -15.64
C ILE A 481 -21.88 -22.36 -16.07
N LYS A 482 -20.69 -22.38 -16.69
CA LYS A 482 -19.97 -23.62 -17.01
C LYS A 482 -18.57 -23.60 -16.41
N GLU A 483 -18.16 -24.75 -15.88
CA GLU A 483 -16.79 -25.00 -15.44
C GLU A 483 -15.90 -25.37 -16.64
N PRO A 484 -14.60 -25.03 -16.60
CA PRO A 484 -13.61 -25.55 -17.54
C PRO A 484 -13.51 -27.09 -17.49
N ASN A 485 -13.19 -27.71 -18.64
CA ASN A 485 -13.13 -29.17 -18.76
C ASN A 485 -12.06 -29.81 -17.85
N ASP A 486 -10.89 -29.19 -17.74
CA ASP A 486 -9.79 -29.63 -16.87
C ASP A 486 -10.19 -29.68 -15.38
N ILE A 487 -11.05 -28.76 -14.95
CA ILE A 487 -11.59 -28.75 -13.60
C ILE A 487 -12.66 -29.84 -13.42
N LEU A 488 -13.50 -30.06 -14.42
CA LEU A 488 -14.47 -31.16 -14.40
C LEU A 488 -13.75 -32.52 -14.25
N GLU A 489 -12.72 -32.76 -15.06
CA GLU A 489 -11.89 -33.97 -14.99
C GLU A 489 -11.25 -34.15 -13.59
N LEU A 490 -10.69 -33.08 -13.01
CA LEU A 490 -10.10 -33.12 -11.66
C LEU A 490 -11.13 -33.53 -10.59
N PHE A 491 -12.34 -32.99 -10.66
CA PHE A 491 -13.40 -33.30 -9.69
C PHE A 491 -14.04 -34.67 -9.92
N GLU A 492 -14.10 -35.16 -11.16
CA GLU A 492 -14.47 -36.55 -11.46
C GLU A 492 -13.48 -37.54 -10.82
N ILE A 493 -12.17 -37.28 -10.95
CA ILE A 493 -11.13 -38.10 -10.30
C ILE A 493 -11.28 -38.02 -8.78
N LEU A 494 -11.50 -36.82 -8.22
CA LEU A 494 -11.72 -36.65 -6.78
C LEU A 494 -12.92 -37.50 -6.30
N ASP A 495 -14.05 -37.45 -6.99
CA ASP A 495 -15.27 -38.16 -6.63
C ASP A 495 -15.11 -39.69 -6.71
N GLN A 496 -14.38 -40.20 -7.72
CA GLN A 496 -14.02 -41.61 -7.82
C GLN A 496 -13.19 -42.10 -6.61
N ASN A 497 -12.36 -41.23 -6.04
CA ASN A 497 -11.45 -41.58 -4.94
C ASN A 497 -12.03 -41.32 -3.53
N LYS A 498 -13.16 -40.61 -3.40
CA LYS A 498 -13.79 -40.30 -2.09
C LYS A 498 -14.26 -41.53 -1.30
N ASN A 499 -14.56 -42.65 -1.97
CA ASN A 499 -15.13 -43.86 -1.35
C ASN A 499 -14.09 -44.91 -0.92
N ILE A 500 -12.80 -44.55 -0.90
CA ILE A 500 -11.74 -45.46 -0.48
C ILE A 500 -11.67 -45.46 1.05
N ASN A 501 -11.91 -46.63 1.68
CA ASN A 501 -11.71 -46.80 3.12
C ASN A 501 -10.21 -46.75 3.44
N PHE A 502 -9.76 -45.71 4.13
CA PHE A 502 -8.37 -45.55 4.55
C PHE A 502 -8.15 -46.10 5.97
N ASP A 503 -7.05 -46.83 6.16
CA ASP A 503 -6.66 -47.31 7.49
C ASP A 503 -6.21 -46.13 8.37
N VAL A 504 -6.95 -45.87 9.44
CA VAL A 504 -6.82 -44.70 10.33
C VAL A 504 -5.55 -44.78 11.20
N ASN A 505 -4.79 -45.88 11.13
CA ASN A 505 -3.54 -46.08 11.89
C ASN A 505 -2.29 -45.39 11.30
N THR A 506 -2.44 -44.52 10.29
CA THR A 506 -1.32 -43.79 9.70
C THR A 506 -0.77 -42.72 10.64
N LYS A 507 0.38 -43.01 11.29
CA LYS A 507 1.11 -42.07 12.16
C LYS A 507 1.43 -40.77 11.38
N ILE A 508 1.18 -39.63 12.01
CA ILE A 508 1.48 -38.29 11.47
C ILE A 508 2.98 -38.18 11.17
N ILE A 509 3.35 -38.06 9.89
CA ILE A 509 4.71 -37.75 9.48
C ILE A 509 4.83 -36.23 9.45
N LYS A 510 5.43 -35.62 10.48
CA LYS A 510 5.84 -34.20 10.39
C LYS A 510 7.18 -34.13 9.69
N LYS A 511 7.32 -33.24 8.70
CA LYS A 511 8.65 -32.96 8.11
C LYS A 511 9.63 -32.54 9.21
N PRO A 512 10.84 -33.12 9.27
CA PRO A 512 11.88 -32.64 10.16
C PRO A 512 12.24 -31.20 9.81
N THR A 513 12.44 -30.35 10.82
CA THR A 513 12.94 -28.99 10.62
C THR A 513 14.38 -29.06 10.10
N ASN A 514 14.59 -28.82 8.80
CA ASN A 514 15.94 -28.74 8.25
C ASN A 514 16.71 -27.59 8.91
N LYS A 515 17.92 -27.86 9.44
CA LYS A 515 18.87 -26.80 9.82
C LYS A 515 19.26 -26.04 8.56
N THR A 516 18.80 -24.81 8.43
CA THR A 516 19.08 -23.97 7.27
C THR A 516 20.49 -23.36 7.38
N ASN A 517 21.32 -23.47 6.34
CA ASN A 517 22.59 -22.72 6.19
C ASN A 517 22.38 -21.21 5.89
N SER A 518 21.19 -20.70 6.18
CA SER A 518 20.86 -19.31 5.93
C SER A 518 21.68 -18.41 6.84
N LYS A 519 22.29 -17.36 6.28
CA LYS A 519 22.95 -16.29 7.05
C LYS A 519 22.06 -15.64 8.10
N PHE A 520 20.73 -15.78 7.98
CA PHE A 520 19.78 -15.28 8.97
C PHE A 520 19.74 -16.15 10.22
N ASN A 521 20.08 -17.44 10.16
CA ASN A 521 19.97 -18.36 11.30
C ASN A 521 20.85 -17.97 12.51
N THR A 522 21.94 -17.23 12.26
CA THR A 522 22.88 -16.74 13.28
C THR A 522 22.69 -15.27 13.65
N LEU A 523 21.78 -14.55 12.98
CA LEU A 523 21.53 -13.13 13.24
C LEU A 523 20.40 -12.94 14.27
N PRO A 524 20.48 -11.94 15.17
CA PRO A 524 19.38 -11.63 16.08
C PRO A 524 18.09 -11.33 15.28
N LYS A 525 16.94 -11.76 15.81
CA LYS A 525 15.61 -11.64 15.20
C LYS A 525 15.10 -10.19 15.16
N ILE A 526 15.78 -9.31 14.43
CA ILE A 526 15.43 -7.89 14.27
C ILE A 526 15.09 -7.63 12.81
N ASN A 527 13.91 -7.08 12.52
CA ASN A 527 13.46 -6.73 11.16
C ASN A 527 13.40 -7.90 10.15
N TRP A 528 13.27 -9.15 10.60
CA TRP A 528 13.14 -10.31 9.71
C TRP A 528 11.92 -10.24 8.77
N GLY A 529 10.88 -9.48 9.15
CA GLY A 529 9.72 -9.21 8.27
C GLY A 529 10.05 -8.40 7.01
N ALA A 530 11.14 -7.62 7.01
CA ALA A 530 11.57 -6.82 5.87
C ALA A 530 12.35 -7.62 4.82
N SER A 531 12.97 -8.73 5.22
CA SER A 531 13.76 -9.58 4.32
C SER A 531 12.94 -10.79 3.83
N PRO A 532 12.73 -10.97 2.51
CA PRO A 532 12.11 -12.17 1.97
C PRO A 532 12.81 -13.47 2.44
N GLY A 533 14.14 -13.48 2.52
CA GLY A 533 14.90 -14.65 2.97
C GLY A 533 14.70 -14.99 4.45
N ALA A 534 14.45 -13.98 5.29
CA ALA A 534 14.17 -14.18 6.71
C ALA A 534 12.69 -14.56 6.96
N ARG A 535 11.74 -14.00 6.19
CA ARG A 535 10.34 -14.45 6.17
C ARG A 535 10.22 -15.92 5.76
N LYS A 536 11.01 -16.36 4.77
CA LYS A 536 11.07 -17.76 4.33
C LYS A 536 11.50 -18.70 5.45
N LEU A 537 12.44 -18.27 6.29
CA LEU A 537 12.90 -19.03 7.45
C LEU A 537 11.85 -19.13 8.57
N MET A 538 11.07 -18.05 8.77
CA MET A 538 10.09 -17.94 9.84
C MET A 538 8.77 -18.66 9.53
N MET A 539 8.26 -18.53 8.30
CA MET A 539 6.95 -19.06 7.92
C MET A 539 7.01 -20.46 7.28
N GLY A 540 8.18 -20.86 6.76
CA GLY A 540 8.33 -22.13 6.05
C GLY A 540 7.53 -22.18 4.74
N GLU A 541 7.36 -23.39 4.21
CA GLU A 541 6.47 -23.67 3.06
C GLU A 541 5.32 -24.57 3.56
N TYR A 542 4.09 -24.22 3.21
CA TYR A 542 2.89 -24.91 3.67
C TYR A 542 1.80 -24.82 2.60
N PHE A 543 0.74 -25.61 2.70
CA PHE A 543 -0.45 -25.44 1.87
C PHE A 543 -1.54 -24.71 2.66
N SER A 544 -2.28 -23.83 2.00
CA SER A 544 -3.49 -23.21 2.55
C SER A 544 -4.71 -23.66 1.76
N LYS A 545 -5.77 -24.10 2.43
CA LYS A 545 -7.06 -24.40 1.80
C LYS A 545 -7.77 -23.10 1.43
N ASN A 546 -8.16 -22.95 0.17
CA ASN A 546 -8.85 -21.77 -0.37
C ASN A 546 -10.05 -22.20 -1.22
N ARG A 547 -10.99 -21.29 -1.48
CA ARG A 547 -12.02 -21.53 -2.49
C ARG A 547 -11.37 -21.71 -3.86
N LEU A 548 -11.93 -22.61 -4.64
CA LEU A 548 -11.49 -22.86 -6.00
C LEU A 548 -11.75 -21.64 -6.88
N TYR A 549 -13.00 -21.15 -6.86
CA TYR A 549 -13.44 -20.00 -7.63
C TYR A 549 -13.46 -18.72 -6.80
N LYS A 550 -12.98 -17.62 -7.41
CA LYS A 550 -13.18 -16.28 -6.87
C LYS A 550 -14.30 -15.60 -7.65
N VAL A 551 -15.49 -15.60 -7.06
CA VAL A 551 -16.68 -14.97 -7.62
C VAL A 551 -16.84 -13.57 -7.03
N SER A 552 -17.31 -12.62 -7.84
CA SER A 552 -17.64 -11.27 -7.40
C SER A 552 -18.66 -11.31 -6.25
N GLN A 553 -18.34 -10.65 -5.14
CA GLN A 553 -19.23 -10.63 -3.96
C GLN A 553 -20.61 -10.03 -4.30
N PRO A 554 -20.72 -8.91 -5.04
CA PRO A 554 -22.02 -8.40 -5.50
C PRO A 554 -22.84 -9.37 -6.35
N LEU A 555 -22.18 -10.20 -7.18
CA LEU A 555 -22.85 -11.24 -7.98
C LEU A 555 -23.45 -12.32 -7.08
N VAL A 556 -22.70 -12.79 -6.08
CA VAL A 556 -23.20 -13.75 -5.09
C VAL A 556 -24.39 -13.17 -4.32
N ALA A 557 -24.28 -11.92 -3.87
CA ALA A 557 -25.37 -11.24 -3.17
C ALA A 557 -26.63 -11.10 -4.04
N GLN A 558 -26.46 -10.81 -5.33
CA GLN A 558 -27.57 -10.77 -6.28
C GLN A 558 -28.22 -12.15 -6.44
N TYR A 559 -27.42 -13.20 -6.62
CA TYR A 559 -27.95 -14.56 -6.75
C TYR A 559 -28.73 -15.01 -5.51
N LEU A 560 -28.16 -14.83 -4.32
CA LEU A 560 -28.85 -15.13 -3.05
C LEU A 560 -30.15 -14.34 -2.90
N THR A 561 -30.16 -13.08 -3.34
CA THR A 561 -31.36 -12.23 -3.35
C THR A 561 -32.45 -12.79 -4.26
N LEU A 562 -32.09 -13.27 -5.45
CA LEU A 562 -33.05 -13.88 -6.37
C LEU A 562 -33.61 -15.19 -5.83
N LEU A 563 -32.76 -16.07 -5.28
CA LEU A 563 -33.20 -17.33 -4.68
C LEU A 563 -34.20 -17.11 -3.53
N ARG A 564 -33.92 -16.19 -2.60
CA ARG A 564 -34.86 -15.91 -1.50
C ARG A 564 -36.19 -15.34 -2.01
N ILE A 565 -36.17 -14.53 -3.08
CA ILE A 565 -37.40 -13.96 -3.65
C ILE A 565 -38.25 -15.08 -4.27
N GLU A 566 -37.63 -16.03 -4.97
CA GLU A 566 -38.34 -17.20 -5.53
C GLU A 566 -38.99 -18.06 -4.44
N LYS A 567 -38.34 -18.18 -3.27
CA LYS A 567 -38.90 -18.87 -2.09
C LYS A 567 -39.86 -18.00 -1.25
N ASN A 568 -40.17 -16.77 -1.66
CA ASN A 568 -40.97 -15.80 -0.90
C ASN A 568 -40.43 -15.51 0.52
N MET A 569 -39.10 -15.48 0.68
CA MET A 569 -38.42 -15.26 1.95
C MET A 569 -37.83 -13.84 2.07
N THR A 570 -37.95 -13.26 3.26
CA THR A 570 -37.20 -12.07 3.66
C THR A 570 -35.76 -12.42 4.03
N ILE A 571 -34.88 -11.42 4.14
CA ILE A 571 -33.51 -11.64 4.65
C ILE A 571 -33.55 -12.17 6.09
N ASN A 572 -34.50 -11.69 6.92
CA ASN A 572 -34.64 -12.14 8.30
C ASN A 572 -35.05 -13.61 8.39
N ASP A 573 -35.88 -14.09 7.46
CA ASP A 573 -36.27 -15.50 7.42
C ASP A 573 -35.04 -16.39 7.21
N VAL A 574 -34.14 -16.02 6.28
CA VAL A 574 -32.88 -16.73 6.06
C VAL A 574 -31.97 -16.64 7.30
N ILE A 575 -31.84 -15.46 7.91
CA ILE A 575 -31.03 -15.24 9.11
C ILE A 575 -31.45 -16.16 10.27
N ASN A 576 -32.74 -16.46 10.40
CA ASN A 576 -33.27 -17.28 11.50
C ASN A 576 -32.88 -18.76 11.42
N TYR A 577 -32.36 -19.24 10.28
CA TYR A 577 -31.79 -20.58 10.16
C TYR A 577 -30.35 -20.69 10.69
N PHE A 578 -29.74 -19.56 11.07
CA PHE A 578 -28.37 -19.52 11.57
C PHE A 578 -28.32 -19.11 13.06
N PRO A 579 -27.25 -19.48 13.78
CA PRO A 579 -27.06 -19.10 15.18
C PRO A 579 -27.18 -17.58 15.42
N SER A 580 -27.71 -17.19 16.57
CA SER A 580 -28.01 -15.78 16.91
C SER A 580 -26.77 -14.89 16.94
N ASN A 581 -25.60 -15.42 17.31
CA ASN A 581 -24.31 -14.74 17.28
C ASN A 581 -23.71 -14.59 15.88
N TYR A 582 -24.34 -15.17 14.85
CA TYR A 582 -23.87 -15.17 13.47
C TYR A 582 -24.75 -14.32 12.52
N LYS A 583 -25.85 -13.76 13.02
CA LYS A 583 -26.87 -13.04 12.23
C LYS A 583 -26.29 -11.90 11.39
N HIS A 584 -25.36 -11.12 11.94
CA HIS A 584 -24.75 -9.98 11.25
C HIS A 584 -23.96 -10.43 10.00
N THR A 585 -23.24 -11.55 10.11
CA THR A 585 -22.50 -12.15 9.00
C THR A 585 -23.43 -12.62 7.89
N VAL A 586 -24.56 -13.25 8.24
CA VAL A 586 -25.56 -13.73 7.27
C VAL A 586 -26.21 -12.56 6.52
N GLY A 587 -26.57 -11.49 7.23
CA GLY A 587 -27.11 -10.27 6.61
C GLY A 587 -26.14 -9.65 5.59
N HIS A 588 -24.83 -9.75 5.84
CA HIS A 588 -23.80 -9.24 4.93
C HIS A 588 -23.75 -10.00 3.59
N TRP A 589 -24.22 -11.24 3.51
CA TRP A 589 -24.22 -11.99 2.24
C TRP A 589 -25.14 -11.40 1.18
N PHE A 590 -26.14 -10.61 1.59
CA PHE A 590 -27.11 -9.96 0.70
C PHE A 590 -26.75 -8.51 0.35
N ARG A 591 -25.68 -7.97 0.94
CA ARG A 591 -25.21 -6.61 0.62
C ARG A 591 -24.40 -6.65 -0.66
N LYS A 592 -24.58 -5.67 -1.55
CA LYS A 592 -23.76 -5.52 -2.78
C LYS A 592 -22.63 -4.50 -2.61
N ASP A 593 -22.48 -3.96 -1.40
CA ASP A 593 -21.52 -2.91 -1.06
C ASP A 593 -20.26 -3.48 -0.40
N PHE A 594 -19.33 -2.61 0.02
CA PHE A 594 -18.09 -3.04 0.70
C PHE A 594 -18.31 -3.78 2.01
N GLY A 595 -19.48 -3.61 2.64
CA GLY A 595 -19.83 -4.36 3.85
C GLY A 595 -20.31 -5.77 3.55
N GLY A 596 -20.44 -6.14 2.27
CA GLY A 596 -20.83 -7.46 1.85
C GLY A 596 -19.77 -8.53 2.07
N SER A 597 -20.20 -9.77 2.21
CA SER A 597 -19.33 -10.93 2.35
C SER A 597 -19.86 -12.12 1.55
N ILE A 598 -19.05 -13.17 1.41
CA ILE A 598 -19.43 -14.42 0.73
C ILE A 598 -19.58 -15.52 1.79
N PRO A 599 -20.69 -16.29 1.82
CA PRO A 599 -20.91 -17.37 2.79
C PRO A 599 -19.82 -18.44 2.70
N ILE A 600 -19.18 -18.80 3.83
CA ILE A 600 -18.15 -19.86 3.87
C ILE A 600 -18.71 -21.22 3.43
N PRO A 601 -17.87 -22.16 2.95
CA PRO A 601 -18.34 -23.45 2.43
C PRO A 601 -19.31 -24.20 3.36
N GLN A 602 -19.12 -24.19 4.69
CA GLN A 602 -20.07 -24.84 5.61
C GLN A 602 -21.48 -24.22 5.58
N ASP A 603 -21.56 -22.90 5.43
CA ASP A 603 -22.84 -22.20 5.43
C ASP A 603 -23.59 -22.40 4.11
N ILE A 604 -22.86 -22.71 3.02
CA ILE A 604 -23.44 -22.99 1.71
C ILE A 604 -24.33 -24.23 1.74
N ILE A 605 -23.94 -25.27 2.50
CA ILE A 605 -24.75 -26.49 2.67
C ILE A 605 -26.12 -26.14 3.26
N ILE A 606 -26.14 -25.27 4.27
CA ILE A 606 -27.38 -24.79 4.90
C ILE A 606 -28.20 -23.97 3.90
N LEU A 607 -27.56 -23.05 3.18
CA LEU A 607 -28.23 -22.22 2.16
C LEU A 607 -28.87 -23.06 1.05
N LYS A 608 -28.20 -24.11 0.56
CA LYS A 608 -28.74 -25.02 -0.45
C LYS A 608 -30.02 -25.71 0.01
N ASN A 609 -30.07 -26.14 1.27
CA ASN A 609 -31.27 -26.79 1.84
C ASN A 609 -32.46 -25.83 1.98
N ILE A 610 -32.21 -24.53 2.16
CA ILE A 610 -33.27 -23.54 2.41
C ILE A 610 -33.72 -22.88 1.10
N LEU A 611 -32.78 -22.49 0.26
CA LEU A 611 -32.99 -21.62 -0.89
C LEU A 611 -33.07 -22.35 -2.22
N ASP A 612 -32.58 -23.60 -2.29
CA ASP A 612 -32.41 -24.38 -3.52
C ASP A 612 -31.38 -23.74 -4.48
N ASP A 613 -30.55 -24.55 -5.15
CA ASP A 613 -29.46 -24.03 -6.01
C ASP A 613 -29.74 -24.32 -7.48
N SER A 614 -30.81 -23.71 -7.99
CA SER A 614 -31.35 -24.02 -9.32
C SER A 614 -30.36 -23.79 -10.49
N ILE A 615 -29.40 -22.88 -10.32
CA ILE A 615 -28.38 -22.54 -11.33
C ILE A 615 -27.00 -23.14 -11.02
N GLY A 616 -26.78 -23.65 -9.81
CA GLY A 616 -25.52 -24.29 -9.43
C GLY A 616 -24.42 -23.35 -8.91
N LEU A 617 -24.68 -22.05 -8.72
CA LEU A 617 -23.64 -21.12 -8.24
C LEU A 617 -23.25 -21.41 -6.78
N LEU A 618 -24.18 -21.88 -5.93
CA LEU A 618 -23.82 -22.28 -4.57
C LEU A 618 -22.89 -23.49 -4.56
N ASN A 619 -23.15 -24.49 -5.42
CA ASN A 619 -22.26 -25.65 -5.60
C ASN A 619 -20.82 -25.24 -5.97
N LEU A 620 -20.67 -24.23 -6.83
CA LEU A 620 -19.36 -23.72 -7.23
C LEU A 620 -18.64 -23.03 -6.06
N LEU A 621 -19.36 -22.25 -5.25
CA LEU A 621 -18.80 -21.57 -4.10
C LEU A 621 -18.36 -22.53 -2.98
N GLU A 622 -18.91 -23.75 -2.93
CA GLU A 622 -18.55 -24.82 -2.00
C GLU A 622 -17.18 -25.46 -2.34
N LYS A 623 -16.79 -25.47 -3.62
CA LYS A 623 -15.54 -26.11 -4.08
C LYS A 623 -14.29 -25.43 -3.52
N THR A 624 -13.36 -26.25 -3.03
CA THR A 624 -12.08 -25.80 -2.44
C THR A 624 -10.90 -26.53 -3.06
N ALA A 625 -9.71 -25.91 -2.99
CA ALA A 625 -8.45 -26.54 -3.31
C ALA A 625 -7.32 -26.05 -2.40
N LEU A 626 -6.26 -26.84 -2.29
CA LEU A 626 -5.05 -26.45 -1.60
C LEU A 626 -4.17 -25.60 -2.51
N LYS A 627 -3.61 -24.55 -1.92
CA LYS A 627 -2.66 -23.65 -2.57
C LYS A 627 -1.32 -23.70 -1.85
N TYR A 628 -0.24 -23.84 -2.61
CA TYR A 628 1.10 -23.86 -2.04
C TYR A 628 1.57 -22.45 -1.66
N GLN A 629 1.76 -22.20 -0.38
CA GLN A 629 2.27 -20.97 0.20
C GLN A 629 3.80 -21.08 0.37
N THR A 630 4.52 -20.21 -0.32
CA THR A 630 5.98 -20.12 -0.25
C THR A 630 6.40 -18.66 -0.40
N VAL A 631 7.50 -18.28 0.26
CA VAL A 631 8.06 -16.93 0.09
C VAL A 631 8.76 -16.85 -1.26
N LYS A 632 7.96 -16.59 -2.29
CA LYS A 632 8.38 -16.38 -3.68
C LYS A 632 7.83 -15.06 -4.20
N THR A 633 8.42 -14.59 -5.29
CA THR A 633 7.83 -13.56 -6.14
C THR A 633 6.51 -14.10 -6.70
N SER A 634 5.42 -13.32 -6.57
CA SER A 634 4.13 -13.65 -7.21
C SER A 634 4.35 -13.86 -8.71
N ASN A 635 3.70 -14.86 -9.30
CA ASN A 635 3.73 -15.09 -10.75
C ASN A 635 3.10 -13.93 -11.51
N LYS A 636 2.12 -13.24 -10.89
CA LYS A 636 1.50 -12.01 -11.42
C LYS A 636 2.44 -10.80 -11.36
N GLY A 637 3.61 -10.91 -10.74
CA GLY A 637 4.50 -9.79 -10.54
C GLY A 637 4.17 -8.93 -9.32
N LYS A 638 4.88 -7.81 -9.18
CA LYS A 638 4.72 -6.86 -8.07
C LYS A 638 3.69 -5.78 -8.41
N ASN A 639 2.97 -5.30 -7.40
CA ASN A 639 2.14 -4.11 -7.56
C ASN A 639 3.01 -2.94 -8.06
N PRO A 640 2.51 -2.15 -9.02
CA PRO A 640 3.23 -0.97 -9.49
C PRO A 640 3.45 0.03 -8.36
N GLY A 641 4.58 0.72 -8.42
CA GLY A 641 4.90 1.81 -7.51
C GLY A 641 4.27 3.13 -7.96
N ASP A 642 4.13 4.06 -7.02
CA ASP A 642 3.71 5.45 -7.27
C ASP A 642 4.81 6.34 -7.89
N PHE A 643 5.84 5.74 -8.48
CA PHE A 643 6.87 6.41 -9.28
C PHE A 643 6.93 5.76 -10.66
N ILE A 644 6.77 6.56 -11.72
CA ILE A 644 6.71 6.11 -13.11
C ILE A 644 7.80 6.81 -13.92
N SER A 645 8.56 6.02 -14.68
CA SER A 645 9.54 6.50 -15.66
C SER A 645 9.14 6.00 -17.04
N LEU A 646 8.26 6.76 -17.71
CA LEU A 646 7.83 6.50 -19.08
C LEU A 646 8.21 7.69 -19.97
N LYS A 647 8.81 7.40 -21.12
CA LYS A 647 9.12 8.42 -22.13
C LYS A 647 7.92 8.56 -23.06
N ASN A 648 7.46 9.79 -23.32
CA ASN A 648 6.31 10.18 -24.18
C ASN A 648 4.95 10.29 -23.44
N GLU A 649 4.30 11.44 -23.59
CA GLU A 649 2.99 11.79 -23.00
C GLU A 649 1.86 10.85 -23.39
N TYR A 650 1.79 10.43 -24.67
CA TYR A 650 0.79 9.47 -25.12
C TYR A 650 0.90 8.16 -24.35
N LYS A 651 2.12 7.71 -24.05
CA LYS A 651 2.34 6.49 -23.25
C LYS A 651 1.91 6.66 -21.81
N ILE A 652 2.10 7.85 -21.22
CA ILE A 652 1.69 8.16 -19.85
C ILE A 652 0.17 8.17 -19.74
N LYS A 653 -0.52 8.86 -20.66
CA LYS A 653 -1.98 8.86 -20.71
C LYS A 653 -2.52 7.45 -20.90
N LYS A 654 -1.97 6.70 -21.86
CA LYS A 654 -2.36 5.32 -22.14
C LYS A 654 -2.13 4.40 -20.92
N TYR A 655 -1.01 4.58 -20.21
CA TYR A 655 -0.70 3.84 -18.99
C TYR A 655 -1.78 4.02 -17.91
N PHE A 656 -2.27 5.25 -17.70
CA PHE A 656 -3.36 5.49 -16.75
C PHE A 656 -4.71 4.98 -17.24
N GLU A 657 -5.00 5.11 -18.54
CA GLU A 657 -6.21 4.55 -19.14
C GLU A 657 -6.28 3.03 -19.03
N ASP A 658 -5.14 2.33 -19.06
CA ASP A 658 -5.09 0.87 -18.94
C ASP A 658 -5.50 0.36 -17.55
N PHE A 659 -5.42 1.19 -16.51
CA PHE A 659 -6.00 0.91 -15.18
C PHE A 659 -7.51 1.03 -15.14
N LEU A 660 -8.10 1.86 -16.01
CA LEU A 660 -9.53 2.05 -16.09
C LEU A 660 -10.16 0.80 -16.72
N PHE A 661 -11.09 0.18 -16.00
CA PHE A 661 -11.98 -0.80 -16.60
C PHE A 661 -12.93 -0.07 -17.52
N LYS A 662 -12.81 -0.29 -18.84
CA LYS A 662 -13.86 0.08 -19.80
C LYS A 662 -14.86 -1.05 -19.84
#